data_AF-A0A3M2HIF7-F1
#
_entry.id   AF-A0A3M2HIF7-F1
#
_cell.length_a   1.000
_cell.length_b   1.000
_cell.length_c   1.000
_cell.angle_alpha   90.00
_cell.angle_beta   90.00
_cell.angle_gamma   90.00
#
_symmetry.space_group_name_H-M   'P 1'
#
loop_
_entity.id
_entity.type
_entity.pdbx_description
1 polymer ?
#
loop_
_entity_poly.entity_id
_entity_poly.type
_entity_poly.pdbx_seq_one_letter_code
_entity_poly.pdbx_strand_id
1 'polypeptide(L)'
;IEAANDTTGDKRTTQTDWHATLNVPVARRVLDAAGQWVSQETWTHNARGQVLTARRIDPATGTARTTTTTYCEASDITAGQCPLEGLVTSVDGPRTDIQDTTRYQYYLADSPDCASAPAPCPYRKGDLHKIIDPLGHTTELLAYDGAGRLLRQRDARGQVTDFSYHPRGWLTQRTDRVGDQTRTIRIEYWPTGQVSFVHQPDGSFIAFAYDDAQRLTSVFDNAGHRIRYTLDNAGNRLKEDTIDPAGQRTRTLSRVYDQLGQLQQTLTAQGHATTYAYDANGQPTRSTDALGRITTQRHDPLGRLVQTLQDAGGLQVETRHAYDAHDQLTEVTDPKGLKTTYTYNGLGDLLRQHSPDTGETTYAYDNAGNRIRQTDARGIIANHAYDALNRPTRIEWPNLTHHYTYDTSPENCPAPSRHGQGQLTRMQAGETSTEYCHDGWGQLTHKRETLGNQVLTLRYDWDTAGRPARLTYPDGGQVDYRRNALGQVTEVGYTAPGGSRQVMVDNVTYAPFGPATGWRYGNGRVLNRPLSQDYRPNAIHDPQPGGLDLAFGFDAAGNLGALKDAQQTRSLGRYVHDPLNRLTQQQDGPGTTALNSYAYDSTGNRTQQSVPLGEWDYGYEAASHRLIDVAGNARTYDAAGNGLSGPNGRGYRYGEDSRLRQVTVNGTETARYHYNGKGEQVAKTDAKTGETQRYLYDEAGQWLGEYDGQGQAKQQVIWLENYPIAVIDGSGAAANIGYIEPDHLGTPRVIIDA
;
A
#
# COMPACT_ATOMS: atom_id res chain seq x y z
N ILE A 1 -36.88 -4.96 2.94
CA ILE A 1 -36.88 -4.39 1.57
C ILE A 1 -36.25 -3.03 1.72
N GLU A 2 -35.12 -2.80 1.07
CA GLU A 2 -34.31 -1.60 1.32
C GLU A 2 -34.71 -0.41 0.42
N ALA A 3 -35.47 -0.67 -0.66
CA ALA A 3 -36.12 0.37 -1.47
C ALA A 3 -37.50 -0.11 -1.97
N ALA A 4 -38.53 -0.03 -1.12
CA ALA A 4 -39.84 -0.68 -1.37
C ALA A 4 -40.65 -0.10 -2.53
N ASN A 5 -40.34 1.13 -2.98
CA ASN A 5 -41.12 1.87 -3.97
C ASN A 5 -40.36 2.11 -5.29
N ASP A 6 -39.24 1.43 -5.52
CA ASP A 6 -38.41 1.66 -6.69
C ASP A 6 -38.53 0.53 -7.74
N THR A 7 -38.93 0.90 -8.95
CA THR A 7 -39.03 0.03 -10.13
C THR A 7 -37.86 0.20 -11.11
N THR A 8 -36.90 1.09 -10.86
CA THR A 8 -35.76 1.38 -11.75
C THR A 8 -34.52 0.51 -11.52
N GLY A 9 -34.60 -0.50 -10.65
CA GLY A 9 -33.53 -1.49 -10.44
C GLY A 9 -32.87 -1.44 -9.06
N ASP A 10 -33.10 -0.39 -8.26
CA ASP A 10 -32.39 -0.17 -6.99
C ASP A 10 -33.09 -0.80 -5.78
N LYS A 11 -33.96 -1.79 -6.02
CA LYS A 11 -34.63 -2.56 -4.97
C LYS A 11 -33.86 -3.84 -4.66
N ARG A 12 -33.58 -4.04 -3.38
CA ARG A 12 -33.09 -5.30 -2.81
C ARG A 12 -34.04 -5.87 -1.76
N THR A 13 -34.21 -7.19 -1.79
CA THR A 13 -34.93 -7.93 -0.74
C THR A 13 -34.05 -9.03 -0.17
N THR A 14 -33.84 -9.01 1.15
CA THR A 14 -33.19 -10.10 1.88
C THR A 14 -34.24 -10.97 2.54
N GLN A 15 -34.29 -12.25 2.18
CA GLN A 15 -35.12 -13.27 2.83
C GLN A 15 -34.24 -14.13 3.73
N THR A 16 -34.69 -14.41 4.95
CA THR A 16 -33.98 -15.29 5.89
C THR A 16 -34.95 -16.36 6.37
N ASP A 17 -34.59 -17.62 6.13
CA ASP A 17 -35.27 -18.78 6.68
C ASP A 17 -34.61 -19.13 8.01
N TRP A 18 -35.41 -19.28 9.06
CA TRP A 18 -34.94 -19.60 10.41
C TRP A 18 -35.12 -21.08 10.72
N HIS A 19 -34.21 -21.63 11.52
CA HIS A 19 -34.36 -22.99 12.02
C HIS A 19 -35.66 -23.11 12.84
N ALA A 20 -36.38 -24.23 12.72
CA ALA A 20 -37.72 -24.38 13.30
C ALA A 20 -37.76 -24.23 14.84
N THR A 21 -36.67 -24.60 15.52
CA THR A 21 -36.57 -24.62 16.99
C THR A 21 -35.34 -23.92 17.56
N LEU A 22 -34.38 -23.55 16.72
CA LEU A 22 -33.14 -22.90 17.14
C LEU A 22 -33.20 -21.46 16.63
N ASN A 23 -32.80 -20.47 17.43
CA ASN A 23 -32.81 -19.06 17.02
C ASN A 23 -31.62 -18.73 16.10
N VAL A 24 -31.43 -19.53 15.05
CA VAL A 24 -30.33 -19.43 14.07
C VAL A 24 -30.87 -19.52 12.64
N PRO A 25 -30.26 -18.83 11.67
CA PRO A 25 -30.69 -18.88 10.27
C PRO A 25 -30.27 -20.19 9.60
N VAL A 26 -31.10 -20.76 8.73
CA VAL A 26 -30.75 -21.94 7.89
C VAL A 26 -30.52 -21.59 6.43
N ALA A 27 -31.11 -20.48 5.97
CA ALA A 27 -30.84 -19.94 4.64
C ALA A 27 -31.03 -18.42 4.61
N ARG A 28 -30.27 -17.75 3.76
CA ARG A 28 -30.43 -16.34 3.42
C ARG A 28 -30.39 -16.19 1.90
N ARG A 29 -31.29 -15.40 1.33
CA ARG A 29 -31.36 -15.14 -0.11
C ARG A 29 -31.46 -13.64 -0.34
N VAL A 30 -30.69 -13.14 -1.29
CA VAL A 30 -30.77 -11.76 -1.76
C VAL A 30 -31.43 -11.76 -3.13
N LEU A 31 -32.46 -10.94 -3.27
CA LEU A 31 -33.23 -10.78 -4.50
C LEU A 31 -33.06 -9.37 -5.06
N ASP A 32 -32.93 -9.30 -6.38
CA ASP A 32 -32.93 -8.04 -7.12
C ASP A 32 -34.33 -7.44 -7.27
N ALA A 33 -34.42 -6.32 -8.00
CA ALA A 33 -35.68 -5.63 -8.26
C ALA A 33 -36.68 -6.46 -9.09
N ALA A 34 -36.20 -7.39 -9.92
CA ALA A 34 -37.00 -8.32 -10.70
C ALA A 34 -37.44 -9.56 -9.89
N GLY A 35 -37.01 -9.68 -8.63
CA GLY A 35 -37.30 -10.82 -7.77
C GLY A 35 -36.47 -12.06 -8.11
N GLN A 36 -35.37 -11.91 -8.85
CA GLN A 36 -34.43 -13.00 -9.12
C GLN A 36 -33.44 -13.15 -7.96
N TRP A 37 -33.08 -14.38 -7.63
CA TRP A 37 -32.05 -14.66 -6.61
C TRP A 37 -30.69 -14.34 -7.20
N VAL A 38 -29.98 -13.41 -6.57
CA VAL A 38 -28.64 -13.03 -6.99
C VAL A 38 -27.58 -13.67 -6.10
N SER A 39 -27.89 -13.93 -4.82
CA SER A 39 -27.01 -14.72 -3.93
C SER A 39 -27.83 -15.54 -2.94
N GLN A 40 -27.25 -16.68 -2.55
CA GLN A 40 -27.81 -17.58 -1.55
C GLN A 40 -26.72 -18.07 -0.58
N GLU A 41 -27.06 -18.06 0.70
CA GLU A 41 -26.27 -18.65 1.77
C GLU A 41 -27.12 -19.69 2.51
N THR A 42 -26.53 -20.82 2.89
CA THR A 42 -27.21 -21.87 3.66
C THR A 42 -26.31 -22.39 4.77
N TRP A 43 -26.92 -22.73 5.90
CA TRP A 43 -26.20 -23.25 7.07
C TRP A 43 -26.86 -24.51 7.60
N THR A 44 -26.04 -25.48 7.99
CA THR A 44 -26.48 -26.62 8.81
C THR A 44 -25.93 -26.47 10.22
N HIS A 45 -26.64 -27.01 11.21
CA HIS A 45 -26.28 -26.88 12.62
C HIS A 45 -26.34 -28.23 13.32
N ASN A 46 -25.54 -28.38 14.36
CA ASN A 46 -25.73 -29.46 15.33
C ASN A 46 -26.90 -29.16 16.27
N ALA A 47 -27.23 -30.10 17.17
CA ALA A 47 -28.32 -29.95 18.13
C ALA A 47 -28.13 -28.76 19.10
N ARG A 48 -26.90 -28.26 19.27
CA ARG A 48 -26.55 -27.10 20.10
C ARG A 48 -26.64 -25.77 19.33
N GLY A 49 -27.01 -25.79 18.04
CA GLY A 49 -27.08 -24.59 17.21
C GLY A 49 -25.72 -24.07 16.74
N GLN A 50 -24.68 -24.89 16.80
CA GLN A 50 -23.36 -24.55 16.25
C GLN A 50 -23.32 -24.92 14.76
N VAL A 51 -22.76 -24.06 13.93
CA VAL A 51 -22.71 -24.22 12.47
C VAL A 51 -21.80 -25.39 12.10
N LEU A 52 -22.33 -26.42 11.43
CA LEU A 52 -21.56 -27.55 10.90
C LEU A 52 -21.07 -27.26 9.48
N THR A 53 -21.95 -26.73 8.63
CA THR A 53 -21.58 -26.29 7.28
C THR A 53 -22.13 -24.90 7.00
N ALA A 54 -21.33 -24.06 6.37
CA ALA A 54 -21.74 -22.78 5.81
C ALA A 54 -21.46 -22.81 4.31
N ARG A 55 -22.49 -22.58 3.49
CA ARG A 55 -22.38 -22.67 2.03
C ARG A 55 -22.86 -21.37 1.40
N ARG A 56 -22.00 -20.70 0.63
CA ARG A 56 -22.37 -19.60 -0.28
C ARG A 56 -22.53 -20.16 -1.67
N ILE A 57 -23.61 -19.81 -2.36
CA ILE A 57 -24.04 -20.42 -3.63
C ILE A 57 -24.29 -19.31 -4.64
N ASP A 58 -23.75 -19.49 -5.84
CA ASP A 58 -24.17 -18.75 -7.03
C ASP A 58 -25.51 -19.34 -7.53
N PRO A 59 -26.64 -18.62 -7.42
CA PRO A 59 -27.93 -19.17 -7.82
C PRO A 59 -28.03 -19.47 -9.33
N ALA A 60 -27.24 -18.80 -10.17
CA ALA A 60 -27.29 -18.96 -11.61
C ALA A 60 -26.60 -20.26 -12.07
N THR A 61 -25.50 -20.64 -11.41
CA THR A 61 -24.68 -21.80 -11.81
C THR A 61 -24.79 -22.98 -10.85
N GLY A 62 -25.24 -22.77 -9.62
CA GLY A 62 -25.23 -23.76 -8.53
C GLY A 62 -23.85 -23.97 -7.91
N THR A 63 -22.81 -23.30 -8.43
CA THR A 63 -21.45 -23.29 -7.86
C THR A 63 -21.50 -22.82 -6.42
N ALA A 64 -20.73 -23.45 -5.53
CA ALA A 64 -20.78 -23.09 -4.13
C ALA A 64 -19.45 -23.25 -3.40
N ARG A 65 -19.25 -22.36 -2.43
CA ARG A 65 -18.15 -22.40 -1.47
C ARG A 65 -18.68 -22.95 -0.16
N THR A 66 -18.14 -24.07 0.30
CA THR A 66 -18.62 -24.75 1.51
C THR A 66 -17.51 -24.77 2.54
N THR A 67 -17.73 -24.19 3.70
CA THR A 67 -16.83 -24.33 4.85
C THR A 67 -17.47 -25.30 5.83
N THR A 68 -16.69 -26.27 6.32
CA THR A 68 -17.16 -27.26 7.30
C THR A 68 -16.44 -27.04 8.62
N THR A 69 -17.19 -27.00 9.72
CA THR A 69 -16.63 -26.87 11.08
C THR A 69 -16.95 -28.11 11.88
N THR A 70 -15.93 -28.68 12.50
CA THR A 70 -16.06 -29.81 13.43
C THR A 70 -15.88 -29.32 14.85
N TYR A 71 -16.63 -29.89 15.77
CA TYR A 71 -16.58 -29.56 17.19
C TYR A 71 -16.27 -30.82 18.00
N CYS A 72 -15.76 -30.63 19.21
CA CYS A 72 -15.67 -31.67 20.22
C CYS A 72 -17.07 -32.17 20.59
N GLU A 73 -17.29 -33.47 20.50
CA GLU A 73 -18.53 -34.14 20.92
C GLU A 73 -18.31 -34.96 22.21
N ALA A 74 -19.39 -35.38 22.86
CA ALA A 74 -19.32 -36.16 24.11
C ALA A 74 -18.52 -37.48 23.97
N SER A 75 -18.53 -38.09 22.78
CA SER A 75 -17.71 -39.26 22.45
C SER A 75 -16.21 -38.95 22.49
N ASP A 76 -15.81 -37.77 22.01
CA ASP A 76 -14.40 -37.36 21.94
C ASP A 76 -13.84 -37.08 23.33
N ILE A 77 -14.70 -36.56 24.23
CA ILE A 77 -14.36 -36.38 25.64
C ILE A 77 -14.17 -37.74 26.31
N THR A 78 -15.09 -38.68 26.07
CA THR A 78 -15.01 -40.04 26.63
C THR A 78 -13.76 -40.78 26.11
N ALA A 79 -13.37 -40.53 24.86
CA ALA A 79 -12.15 -41.05 24.24
C ALA A 79 -10.87 -40.31 24.67
N GLY A 80 -10.96 -39.24 25.48
CA GLY A 80 -9.83 -38.44 25.92
C GLY A 80 -9.18 -37.59 24.82
N GLN A 81 -9.89 -37.32 23.73
CA GLN A 81 -9.42 -36.54 22.58
C GLN A 81 -9.80 -35.06 22.67
N CYS A 82 -10.79 -34.72 23.50
CA CYS A 82 -11.27 -33.36 23.71
C CYS A 82 -11.50 -33.06 25.20
N PRO A 83 -11.25 -31.82 25.65
CA PRO A 83 -11.47 -31.47 27.05
C PRO A 83 -12.93 -31.12 27.38
N LEU A 84 -13.62 -30.43 26.47
CA LEU A 84 -14.97 -29.89 26.66
C LEU A 84 -15.78 -30.00 25.37
N GLU A 85 -17.08 -30.24 25.50
CA GLU A 85 -18.01 -30.33 24.38
C GLU A 85 -18.19 -28.96 23.72
N GLY A 86 -18.32 -28.95 22.39
CA GLY A 86 -18.60 -27.74 21.62
C GLY A 86 -17.38 -26.89 21.27
N LEU A 87 -16.17 -27.26 21.68
CA LEU A 87 -14.94 -26.59 21.22
C LEU A 87 -14.67 -26.90 19.74
N VAL A 88 -14.33 -25.90 18.93
CA VAL A 88 -14.00 -26.11 17.50
C VAL A 88 -12.71 -26.91 17.38
N THR A 89 -12.69 -28.03 16.65
CA THR A 89 -11.51 -28.88 16.45
C THR A 89 -10.89 -28.71 15.07
N SER A 90 -11.70 -28.38 14.06
CA SER A 90 -11.21 -28.05 12.72
C SER A 90 -12.18 -27.18 11.94
N VAL A 91 -11.63 -26.36 11.06
CA VAL A 91 -12.36 -25.63 10.02
C VAL A 91 -11.76 -26.03 8.68
N ASP A 92 -12.55 -26.72 7.86
CA ASP A 92 -12.21 -27.12 6.50
C ASP A 92 -12.74 -26.08 5.52
N GLY A 93 -11.85 -25.54 4.69
CA GLY A 93 -12.19 -24.50 3.75
C GLY A 93 -12.93 -25.05 2.52
N PRO A 94 -13.24 -24.17 1.56
CA PRO A 94 -14.05 -24.54 0.41
C PRO A 94 -13.30 -25.26 -0.72
N ARG A 95 -11.97 -25.38 -0.65
CA ARG A 95 -11.21 -26.05 -1.71
C ARG A 95 -11.36 -27.55 -1.63
N THR A 96 -11.43 -28.17 -2.80
CA THR A 96 -11.54 -29.63 -2.94
C THR A 96 -10.34 -30.23 -3.66
N ASP A 97 -9.49 -29.39 -4.25
CA ASP A 97 -8.28 -29.78 -4.97
C ASP A 97 -7.08 -29.95 -4.03
N ILE A 98 -7.09 -29.29 -2.88
CA ILE A 98 -6.07 -29.40 -1.83
C ILE A 98 -6.76 -29.36 -0.46
N GLN A 99 -6.16 -30.01 0.55
CA GLN A 99 -6.63 -29.90 1.92
C GLN A 99 -6.32 -28.49 2.46
N ASP A 100 -7.36 -27.72 2.76
CA ASP A 100 -7.28 -26.36 3.34
C ASP A 100 -7.86 -26.34 4.77
N THR A 101 -7.68 -27.43 5.52
CA THR A 101 -8.17 -27.57 6.89
C THR A 101 -7.24 -26.90 7.92
N THR A 102 -7.76 -25.94 8.68
CA THR A 102 -7.14 -25.45 9.92
C THR A 102 -7.58 -26.31 11.10
N ARG A 103 -6.66 -26.69 11.99
CA ARG A 103 -6.94 -27.53 13.17
C ARG A 103 -6.66 -26.79 14.46
N TYR A 104 -7.46 -27.09 15.48
CA TYR A 104 -7.37 -26.51 16.81
C TYR A 104 -7.22 -27.62 17.84
N GLN A 105 -6.25 -27.48 18.74
CA GLN A 105 -6.01 -28.41 19.84
C GLN A 105 -6.08 -27.66 21.16
N TYR A 106 -6.59 -28.32 22.20
CA TYR A 106 -6.81 -27.73 23.52
C TYR A 106 -6.10 -28.55 24.60
N TYR A 107 -5.82 -27.93 25.75
CA TYR A 107 -5.28 -28.63 26.90
C TYR A 107 -6.30 -29.62 27.47
N LEU A 108 -5.92 -30.90 27.56
CA LEU A 108 -6.79 -32.00 28.01
C LEU A 108 -6.94 -32.10 29.54
N ALA A 109 -6.00 -31.49 30.27
CA ALA A 109 -5.97 -31.42 31.72
C ALA A 109 -5.42 -30.06 32.14
N ASP A 110 -5.65 -29.69 33.40
CA ASP A 110 -5.00 -28.54 34.00
C ASP A 110 -3.49 -28.75 34.03
N SER A 111 -2.71 -27.65 34.02
CA SER A 111 -1.28 -27.76 34.23
C SER A 111 -0.99 -28.46 35.57
N PRO A 112 0.00 -29.36 35.66
CA PRO A 112 0.43 -29.96 36.93
C PRO A 112 0.73 -28.92 38.01
N ASP A 113 1.17 -27.73 37.61
CA ASP A 113 1.48 -26.64 38.52
C ASP A 113 0.24 -26.09 39.24
N CYS A 114 -0.97 -26.25 38.68
CA CYS A 114 -2.22 -25.73 39.25
C CYS A 114 -2.58 -26.31 40.64
N ALA A 115 -1.96 -27.42 41.05
CA ALA A 115 -2.32 -28.17 42.26
C ALA A 115 -1.73 -27.62 43.58
N SER A 116 -0.83 -26.62 43.55
CA SER A 116 -0.04 -26.22 44.74
C SER A 116 -0.17 -24.74 45.12
N ALA A 117 -1.05 -24.37 46.04
CA ALA A 117 -1.24 -22.96 46.43
C ALA A 117 0.03 -22.32 47.08
N PRO A 118 0.42 -21.08 46.71
CA PRO A 118 -0.11 -20.24 45.63
C PRO A 118 0.52 -20.62 44.28
N ALA A 119 -0.22 -21.37 43.45
CA ALA A 119 0.33 -22.00 42.27
C ALA A 119 0.25 -21.09 41.05
N PRO A 120 1.31 -20.98 40.23
CA PRO A 120 1.13 -20.64 38.84
C PRO A 120 0.27 -21.73 38.20
N CYS A 121 -0.82 -21.36 37.55
CA CYS A 121 -1.62 -22.26 36.73
C CYS A 121 -1.55 -21.75 35.28
N PRO A 122 -0.47 -22.10 34.53
CA PRO A 122 -0.21 -21.55 33.21
C PRO A 122 -1.34 -21.82 32.22
N TYR A 123 -2.05 -22.93 32.34
CA TYR A 123 -3.20 -23.24 31.51
C TYR A 123 -4.14 -24.16 32.28
N ARG A 124 -5.40 -24.15 31.88
CA ARG A 124 -6.46 -25.03 32.38
C ARG A 124 -6.98 -25.94 31.28
N LYS A 125 -7.61 -27.03 31.70
CA LYS A 125 -8.36 -27.91 30.81
C LYS A 125 -9.36 -27.09 29.98
N GLY A 126 -9.29 -27.21 28.65
CA GLY A 126 -10.15 -26.47 27.73
C GLY A 126 -9.54 -25.20 27.13
N ASP A 127 -8.43 -24.70 27.67
CA ASP A 127 -7.69 -23.59 27.05
C ASP A 127 -7.13 -24.03 25.69
N LEU A 128 -7.15 -23.13 24.70
CA LEU A 128 -6.59 -23.40 23.37
C LEU A 128 -5.07 -23.59 23.50
N HIS A 129 -4.53 -24.63 22.89
CA HIS A 129 -3.11 -24.96 22.94
C HIS A 129 -2.42 -24.74 21.59
N LYS A 130 -3.03 -25.20 20.49
CA LYS A 130 -2.44 -25.10 19.16
C LYS A 130 -3.43 -24.67 18.11
N ILE A 131 -2.97 -23.81 17.21
CA ILE A 131 -3.60 -23.54 15.92
C ILE A 131 -2.63 -24.05 14.86
N ILE A 132 -3.09 -24.99 14.04
CA ILE A 132 -2.30 -25.62 12.99
C ILE A 132 -2.94 -25.25 11.66
N ASP A 133 -2.21 -24.49 10.85
CA ASP A 133 -2.69 -24.09 9.53
C ASP A 133 -2.68 -25.28 8.53
N PRO A 134 -3.31 -25.14 7.35
CA PRO A 134 -3.32 -26.18 6.33
C PRO A 134 -1.96 -26.70 5.84
N LEU A 135 -0.87 -25.93 6.01
CA LEU A 135 0.48 -26.36 5.68
C LEU A 135 1.20 -27.01 6.88
N GLY A 136 0.54 -27.11 8.04
CA GLY A 136 1.07 -27.67 9.27
C GLY A 136 1.87 -26.67 10.11
N HIS A 137 1.92 -25.39 9.73
CA HIS A 137 2.54 -24.38 10.58
C HIS A 137 1.74 -24.24 11.86
N THR A 138 2.43 -24.25 12.99
CA THR A 138 1.80 -24.33 14.31
C THR A 138 2.08 -23.07 15.10
N THR A 139 1.01 -22.42 15.57
CA THR A 139 1.09 -21.42 16.65
C THR A 139 0.68 -22.09 17.96
N GLU A 140 1.55 -22.05 18.96
CA GLU A 140 1.32 -22.63 20.28
C GLU A 140 0.98 -21.53 21.29
N LEU A 141 -0.12 -21.69 22.02
CA LEU A 141 -0.58 -20.81 23.08
C LEU A 141 -0.22 -21.50 24.40
N LEU A 142 0.80 -20.99 25.07
CA LEU A 142 1.56 -21.71 26.09
C LEU A 142 1.16 -21.36 27.53
N ALA A 143 0.61 -20.16 27.73
CA ALA A 143 0.18 -19.72 29.04
C ALA A 143 -0.96 -18.71 28.96
N TYR A 144 -1.81 -18.72 29.99
CA TYR A 144 -2.97 -17.89 30.21
C TYR A 144 -2.99 -17.41 31.65
N ASP A 145 -3.66 -16.29 31.89
CA ASP A 145 -3.94 -15.86 33.25
C ASP A 145 -5.24 -16.49 33.80
N GLY A 146 -5.59 -16.14 35.06
CA GLY A 146 -6.80 -16.63 35.71
C GLY A 146 -8.11 -16.26 35.00
N ALA A 147 -8.10 -15.30 34.09
CA ALA A 147 -9.26 -14.85 33.31
C ALA A 147 -9.26 -15.42 31.87
N GLY A 148 -8.34 -16.32 31.53
CA GLY A 148 -8.25 -16.93 30.20
C GLY A 148 -7.61 -16.03 29.15
N ARG A 149 -6.91 -14.96 29.54
CA ARG A 149 -6.16 -14.10 28.60
C ARG A 149 -4.77 -14.67 28.37
N LEU A 150 -4.32 -14.66 27.12
CA LEU A 150 -3.04 -15.21 26.69
C LEU A 150 -1.86 -14.45 27.33
N LEU A 151 -1.00 -15.15 28.07
CA LEU A 151 0.25 -14.64 28.65
C LEU A 151 1.48 -14.98 27.82
N ARG A 152 1.46 -16.10 27.07
CA ARG A 152 2.59 -16.50 26.22
C ARG A 152 2.12 -17.27 25.01
N GLN A 153 2.67 -16.95 23.85
CA GLN A 153 2.56 -17.76 22.63
C GLN A 153 3.93 -17.98 21.99
N ARG A 154 4.01 -18.98 21.12
CA ARG A 154 5.11 -19.24 20.22
C ARG A 154 4.56 -19.42 18.81
N ASP A 155 5.06 -18.63 17.86
CA ASP A 155 4.65 -18.74 16.46
C ASP A 155 5.38 -19.90 15.75
N ALA A 156 5.01 -20.12 14.50
CA ALA A 156 5.56 -21.21 13.69
C ALA A 156 7.06 -21.08 13.39
N ARG A 157 7.63 -19.87 13.47
CA ARG A 157 9.08 -19.62 13.29
C ARG A 157 9.86 -19.81 14.60
N GLY A 158 9.16 -20.04 15.72
CA GLY A 158 9.74 -20.16 17.05
C GLY A 158 9.88 -18.83 17.80
N GLN A 159 9.36 -17.71 17.25
CA GLN A 159 9.30 -16.44 17.97
C GLN A 159 8.34 -16.57 19.16
N VAL A 160 8.81 -16.22 20.36
CA VAL A 160 7.97 -16.23 21.56
C VAL A 160 7.47 -14.81 21.84
N THR A 161 6.17 -14.67 22.07
CA THR A 161 5.56 -13.42 22.51
C THR A 161 4.96 -13.59 23.89
N ASP A 162 5.38 -12.76 24.83
CA ASP A 162 4.84 -12.68 26.17
C ASP A 162 3.98 -11.44 26.32
N PHE A 163 2.85 -11.58 27.03
CA PHE A 163 1.91 -10.51 27.33
C PHE A 163 1.81 -10.33 28.84
N SER A 164 1.62 -9.09 29.28
CA SER A 164 1.25 -8.78 30.65
C SER A 164 0.05 -7.86 30.64
N TYR A 165 -0.81 -8.01 31.64
CA TYR A 165 -2.05 -7.24 31.73
C TYR A 165 -2.17 -6.54 33.07
N HIS A 166 -2.78 -5.36 33.03
CA HIS A 166 -3.36 -4.72 34.18
C HIS A 166 -4.44 -5.64 34.81
N PRO A 167 -4.65 -5.62 36.13
CA PRO A 167 -5.69 -6.41 36.81
C PRO A 167 -7.11 -6.25 36.24
N ARG A 168 -7.38 -5.15 35.54
CA ARG A 168 -8.69 -4.85 34.91
C ARG A 168 -8.89 -5.40 33.50
N GLY A 169 -7.89 -5.97 32.84
CA GLY A 169 -8.06 -6.39 31.45
C GLY A 169 -6.94 -5.98 30.52
N TRP A 170 -6.42 -4.77 30.72
CA TRP A 170 -5.70 -4.02 29.69
C TRP A 170 -4.27 -4.50 29.50
N LEU A 171 -3.82 -4.63 28.25
CA LEU A 171 -2.46 -5.06 27.93
C LEU A 171 -1.44 -3.99 28.37
N THR A 172 -0.54 -4.31 29.29
CA THR A 172 0.49 -3.38 29.79
C THR A 172 1.86 -3.62 29.19
N GLN A 173 2.13 -4.82 28.70
CA GLN A 173 3.41 -5.15 28.09
C GLN A 173 3.25 -6.24 27.05
N ARG A 174 3.98 -6.08 25.94
CA ARG A 174 4.25 -7.14 24.97
C ARG A 174 5.76 -7.27 24.83
N THR A 175 6.29 -8.46 25.03
CA THR A 175 7.71 -8.76 24.81
C THR A 175 7.85 -9.89 23.79
N ASP A 176 8.37 -9.55 22.62
CA ASP A 176 8.74 -10.52 21.60
C ASP A 176 10.19 -10.98 21.81
N ARG A 177 10.47 -12.28 21.60
CA ARG A 177 11.77 -12.91 21.81
C ARG A 177 12.16 -13.79 20.63
N VAL A 178 13.40 -13.63 20.17
CA VAL A 178 14.02 -14.44 19.12
C VAL A 178 15.44 -14.77 19.59
N GLY A 179 15.69 -16.03 19.93
CA GLY A 179 16.92 -16.40 20.65
C GLY A 179 17.06 -15.58 21.93
N ASP A 180 18.23 -14.97 22.14
CA ASP A 180 18.50 -14.11 23.31
C ASP A 180 18.04 -12.65 23.11
N GLN A 181 17.60 -12.27 21.91
CA GLN A 181 17.18 -10.92 21.60
C GLN A 181 15.73 -10.69 22.01
N THR A 182 15.44 -9.50 22.55
CA THR A 182 14.08 -9.13 22.99
C THR A 182 13.68 -7.75 22.49
N ARG A 183 12.41 -7.60 22.15
CA ARG A 183 11.77 -6.32 21.83
C ARG A 183 10.56 -6.15 22.72
N THR A 184 10.53 -5.09 23.54
CA THR A 184 9.45 -4.86 24.51
C THR A 184 8.72 -3.56 24.21
N ILE A 185 7.41 -3.65 24.06
CA ILE A 185 6.48 -2.52 24.04
C ILE A 185 5.80 -2.48 25.41
N ARG A 186 5.76 -1.30 26.05
CA ARG A 186 5.00 -1.09 27.30
C ARG A 186 3.89 -0.08 27.06
N ILE A 187 2.72 -0.36 27.61
CA ILE A 187 1.54 0.48 27.52
C ILE A 187 1.11 0.85 28.94
N GLU A 188 1.02 2.14 29.19
CA GLU A 188 0.52 2.68 30.45
C GLU A 188 -0.91 3.20 30.26
N TYR A 189 -1.67 3.23 31.35
CA TYR A 189 -3.07 3.66 31.33
C TYR A 189 -3.35 4.63 32.47
N TRP A 190 -4.26 5.56 32.21
CA TRP A 190 -4.92 6.31 33.26
C TRP A 190 -5.79 5.38 34.13
N PRO A 191 -6.12 5.74 35.38
CA PRO A 191 -7.04 4.96 36.22
C PRO A 191 -8.42 4.71 35.60
N THR A 192 -8.80 5.50 34.60
CA THR A 192 -10.05 5.40 33.82
C THR A 192 -9.95 4.43 32.64
N GLY A 193 -8.75 3.96 32.27
CA GLY A 193 -8.53 2.94 31.24
C GLY A 193 -8.15 3.43 29.86
N GLN A 194 -8.07 4.75 29.65
CA GLN A 194 -7.45 5.31 28.46
C GLN A 194 -5.92 5.15 28.52
N VAL A 195 -5.30 4.90 27.38
CA VAL A 195 -3.84 4.78 27.24
C VAL A 195 -3.19 6.11 27.61
N SER A 196 -2.16 6.12 28.47
CA SER A 196 -1.38 7.31 28.79
C SER A 196 -0.04 7.36 28.05
N PHE A 197 0.67 6.23 27.94
CA PHE A 197 1.93 6.09 27.23
C PHE A 197 1.98 4.80 26.42
N VAL A 198 2.71 4.85 25.31
CA VAL A 198 3.19 3.68 24.57
C VAL A 198 4.69 3.83 24.39
N HIS A 199 5.47 3.01 25.09
CA HIS A 199 6.93 2.94 24.99
C HIS A 199 7.33 1.89 23.96
N GLN A 200 8.24 2.27 23.08
CA GLN A 200 8.81 1.42 22.04
C GLN A 200 10.06 0.67 22.54
N PRO A 201 10.54 -0.36 21.81
CA PRO A 201 11.74 -1.11 22.18
C PRO A 201 13.02 -0.28 22.26
N ASP A 202 13.12 0.83 21.52
CA ASP A 202 14.26 1.75 21.56
C ASP A 202 14.15 2.83 22.67
N GLY A 203 13.10 2.76 23.50
CA GLY A 203 12.86 3.70 24.59
C GLY A 203 12.11 4.97 24.19
N SER A 204 11.89 5.22 22.88
CA SER A 204 11.00 6.29 22.42
C SER A 204 9.57 6.05 22.91
N PHE A 205 8.77 7.10 23.04
CA PHE A 205 7.37 6.94 23.45
C PHE A 205 6.44 7.94 22.77
N ILE A 206 5.17 7.54 22.69
CA ILE A 206 4.05 8.45 22.44
C ILE A 206 3.19 8.51 23.69
N ALA A 207 2.80 9.72 24.10
CA ALA A 207 1.91 9.94 25.24
C ALA A 207 0.59 10.58 24.82
N PHE A 208 -0.47 10.36 25.61
CA PHE A 208 -1.83 10.81 25.30
C PHE A 208 -2.45 11.54 26.51
N ALA A 209 -3.08 12.68 26.24
CA ALA A 209 -3.85 13.43 27.22
C ALA A 209 -5.32 13.52 26.81
N TYR A 210 -6.18 13.49 27.82
CA TYR A 210 -7.64 13.50 27.69
C TYR A 210 -8.22 14.66 28.50
N ASP A 211 -9.42 15.12 28.14
CA ASP A 211 -10.20 16.01 29.00
C ASP A 211 -11.00 15.23 30.06
N ASP A 212 -11.71 15.94 30.94
CA ASP A 212 -12.53 15.36 32.01
C ASP A 212 -13.69 14.49 31.48
N ALA A 213 -14.08 14.69 30.22
CA ALA A 213 -15.05 13.86 29.51
C ALA A 213 -14.39 12.64 28.83
N GLN A 214 -13.11 12.36 29.13
CA GLN A 214 -12.32 11.23 28.62
C GLN A 214 -12.09 11.26 27.10
N ARG A 215 -12.10 12.44 26.48
CA ARG A 215 -11.88 12.63 25.04
C ARG A 215 -10.43 13.05 24.79
N LEU A 216 -9.79 12.48 23.77
CA LEU A 216 -8.38 12.74 23.44
C LEU A 216 -8.19 14.21 23.04
N THR A 217 -7.36 14.94 23.79
CA THR A 217 -7.06 16.36 23.55
C THR A 217 -5.62 16.63 23.14
N SER A 218 -4.67 15.73 23.41
CA SER A 218 -3.29 15.87 22.93
C SER A 218 -2.55 14.55 22.76
N VAL A 219 -1.61 14.54 21.82
CA VAL A 219 -0.62 13.48 21.59
C VAL A 219 0.78 14.10 21.68
N PHE A 220 1.70 13.45 22.39
CA PHE A 220 3.07 13.92 22.60
C PHE A 220 4.09 12.88 22.16
N ASP A 221 5.27 13.32 21.74
CA ASP A 221 6.44 12.46 21.61
C ASP A 221 7.46 12.72 22.73
N ASN A 222 8.52 11.91 22.77
CA ASN A 222 9.57 12.04 23.77
C ASN A 222 10.51 13.24 23.56
N ALA A 223 10.34 14.05 22.51
CA ALA A 223 11.02 15.34 22.34
C ALA A 223 10.16 16.52 22.82
N GLY A 224 8.92 16.27 23.26
CA GLY A 224 8.00 17.31 23.74
C GLY A 224 7.20 17.98 22.63
N HIS A 225 7.30 17.50 21.39
CA HIS A 225 6.36 17.91 20.34
C HIS A 225 4.96 17.47 20.74
N ARG A 226 3.94 18.24 20.35
CA ARG A 226 2.55 17.83 20.58
C ARG A 226 1.61 18.13 19.42
N ILE A 227 0.64 17.25 19.21
CA ILE A 227 -0.56 17.53 18.44
C ILE A 227 -1.67 17.83 19.44
N ARG A 228 -2.25 19.03 19.38
CA ARG A 228 -3.35 19.47 20.26
C ARG A 228 -4.65 19.54 19.49
N TYR A 229 -5.68 18.90 20.02
CA TYR A 229 -7.04 18.96 19.49
C TYR A 229 -7.87 20.00 20.24
N THR A 230 -8.62 20.81 19.49
CA THR A 230 -9.76 21.57 20.03
C THR A 230 -11.02 20.82 19.65
N LEU A 231 -11.80 20.43 20.64
CA LEU A 231 -13.02 19.65 20.46
C LEU A 231 -14.25 20.52 20.68
N ASP A 232 -15.34 20.24 19.97
CA ASP A 232 -16.67 20.73 20.39
C ASP A 232 -17.22 19.89 21.56
N ASN A 233 -18.45 20.15 22.00
CA ASN A 233 -19.07 19.39 23.10
C ASN A 233 -19.41 17.93 22.72
N ALA A 234 -19.60 17.63 21.44
CA ALA A 234 -19.83 16.27 20.94
C ALA A 234 -18.52 15.47 20.79
N GLY A 235 -17.36 16.13 20.87
CA GLY A 235 -16.04 15.52 20.71
C GLY A 235 -15.49 15.61 19.27
N ASN A 236 -16.16 16.33 18.36
CA ASN A 236 -15.66 16.55 17.02
C ASN A 236 -14.44 17.48 17.05
N ARG A 237 -13.44 17.20 16.20
CA ARG A 237 -12.17 17.92 16.18
C ARG A 237 -12.27 19.21 15.35
N LEU A 238 -12.65 20.31 16.00
CA LEU A 238 -12.69 21.64 15.38
C LEU A 238 -11.32 22.13 14.90
N LYS A 239 -10.26 21.77 15.62
CA LYS A 239 -8.90 22.19 15.28
C LYS A 239 -7.87 21.16 15.67
N GLU A 240 -6.81 21.09 14.90
CA GLU A 240 -5.63 20.27 15.16
C GLU A 240 -4.40 21.15 14.97
N ASP A 241 -3.71 21.44 16.07
CA ASP A 241 -2.49 22.26 16.09
C ASP A 241 -1.29 21.37 16.42
N THR A 242 -0.32 21.28 15.51
CA THR A 242 0.98 20.70 15.83
C THR A 242 1.89 21.79 16.36
N ILE A 243 2.50 21.54 17.51
CA ILE A 243 3.24 22.51 18.31
C ILE A 243 4.60 21.91 18.68
N ASP A 244 5.65 22.69 18.52
CA ASP A 244 7.01 22.31 18.91
C ASP A 244 7.24 22.43 20.43
N PRO A 245 8.39 22.00 20.98
CA PRO A 245 8.64 22.05 22.41
C PRO A 245 8.78 23.49 22.95
N ALA A 246 9.07 24.46 22.08
CA ALA A 246 9.11 25.89 22.41
C ALA A 246 7.70 26.52 22.47
N GLY A 247 6.65 25.77 22.11
CA GLY A 247 5.27 26.24 22.12
C GLY A 247 4.84 26.91 20.81
N GLN A 248 5.68 26.92 19.78
CA GLN A 248 5.36 27.48 18.48
C GLN A 248 4.53 26.49 17.67
N ARG A 249 3.43 26.98 17.09
CA ARG A 249 2.57 26.20 16.19
C ARG A 249 3.24 26.03 14.82
N THR A 250 3.60 24.80 14.48
CA THR A 250 4.25 24.45 13.21
C THR A 250 3.26 24.01 12.14
N ARG A 251 2.10 23.48 12.52
CA ARG A 251 1.00 23.13 11.60
C ARG A 251 -0.37 23.35 12.23
N THR A 252 -1.36 23.66 11.40
CA THR A 252 -2.75 23.79 11.82
C THR A 252 -3.72 23.29 10.75
N LEU A 253 -4.81 22.67 11.19
CA LEU A 253 -5.94 22.29 10.35
C LEU A 253 -7.21 22.58 11.11
N SER A 254 -8.17 23.27 10.48
CA SER A 254 -9.45 23.60 11.10
C SER A 254 -10.60 22.90 10.39
N ARG A 255 -11.67 22.60 11.14
CA ARG A 255 -12.87 21.91 10.67
C ARG A 255 -14.10 22.59 11.27
N VAL A 256 -15.18 22.63 10.51
CA VAL A 256 -16.50 23.06 10.96
C VAL A 256 -17.45 21.90 10.76
N TYR A 257 -18.28 21.63 11.77
CA TYR A 257 -19.29 20.59 11.74
C TYR A 257 -20.68 21.21 11.84
N ASP A 258 -21.66 20.58 11.22
CA ASP A 258 -23.06 20.95 11.39
C ASP A 258 -23.67 20.39 12.68
N GLN A 259 -24.98 20.61 12.88
CA GLN A 259 -25.70 20.15 14.08
C GLN A 259 -25.83 18.62 14.17
N LEU A 260 -25.63 17.90 13.07
CA LEU A 260 -25.65 16.44 13.01
C LEU A 260 -24.24 15.84 13.21
N GLY A 261 -23.21 16.68 13.39
CA GLY A 261 -21.82 16.24 13.49
C GLY A 261 -21.18 15.90 12.15
N GLN A 262 -21.78 16.31 11.03
CA GLN A 262 -21.24 16.10 9.69
C GLN A 262 -20.25 17.21 9.34
N LEU A 263 -19.20 16.87 8.58
CA LEU A 263 -18.12 17.81 8.25
C LEU A 263 -18.60 18.85 7.24
N GLN A 264 -18.90 20.06 7.69
CA GLN A 264 -19.36 21.14 6.83
C GLN A 264 -18.22 21.84 6.09
N GLN A 265 -17.07 22.02 6.74
CA GLN A 265 -15.91 22.70 6.14
C GLN A 265 -14.58 22.15 6.67
N THR A 266 -13.57 22.17 5.82
CA THR A 266 -12.15 22.07 6.21
C THR A 266 -11.43 23.32 5.77
N LEU A 267 -10.46 23.79 6.57
CA LEU A 267 -9.67 24.98 6.24
C LEU A 267 -8.18 24.68 6.39
N THR A 268 -7.41 25.07 5.38
CA THR A 268 -5.94 25.08 5.46
C THR A 268 -5.46 26.10 6.50
N ALA A 269 -4.16 26.12 6.77
CA ALA A 269 -3.55 27.10 7.66
C ALA A 269 -3.75 28.57 7.23
N GLN A 270 -3.95 28.83 5.93
CA GLN A 270 -4.25 30.16 5.39
C GLN A 270 -5.75 30.48 5.38
N GLY A 271 -6.60 29.56 5.86
CA GLY A 271 -8.06 29.74 5.87
C GLY A 271 -8.74 29.43 4.54
N HIS A 272 -8.05 28.81 3.58
CA HIS A 272 -8.66 28.35 2.35
C HIS A 272 -9.63 27.20 2.64
N ALA A 273 -10.92 27.43 2.42
CA ALA A 273 -11.97 26.52 2.83
C ALA A 273 -12.41 25.57 1.71
N THR A 274 -12.57 24.30 2.02
CA THR A 274 -13.36 23.35 1.22
C THR A 274 -14.63 23.03 2.00
N THR A 275 -15.79 23.30 1.40
CA THR A 275 -17.10 23.10 2.03
C THR A 275 -17.80 21.86 1.49
N TYR A 276 -18.65 21.23 2.30
CA TYR A 276 -19.42 20.04 1.94
C TYR A 276 -20.89 20.24 2.29
N ALA A 277 -21.77 19.63 1.50
CA ALA A 277 -23.20 19.55 1.77
C ALA A 277 -23.67 18.10 1.67
N TYR A 278 -24.72 17.79 2.43
CA TYR A 278 -25.26 16.44 2.59
C TYR A 278 -26.77 16.45 2.31
N ASP A 279 -27.31 15.30 1.93
CA ASP A 279 -28.76 15.08 1.89
C ASP A 279 -29.32 14.72 3.27
N ALA A 280 -30.63 14.44 3.33
CA ALA A 280 -31.31 14.05 4.57
C ALA A 280 -30.84 12.71 5.15
N ASN A 281 -30.20 11.85 4.35
CA ASN A 281 -29.61 10.58 4.78
C ASN A 281 -28.14 10.72 5.19
N GLY A 282 -27.58 11.94 5.14
CA GLY A 282 -26.17 12.22 5.44
C GLY A 282 -25.20 11.85 4.33
N GLN A 283 -25.69 11.66 3.11
CA GLN A 283 -24.85 11.33 1.95
C GLN A 283 -24.30 12.61 1.32
N PRO A 284 -23.01 12.69 0.96
CA PRO A 284 -22.44 13.88 0.33
C PRO A 284 -23.14 14.21 -1.00
N THR A 285 -23.56 15.45 -1.20
CA THR A 285 -24.20 15.88 -2.45
C THR A 285 -23.39 16.93 -3.19
N ARG A 286 -22.54 17.66 -2.47
CA ARG A 286 -21.76 18.75 -3.04
C ARG A 286 -20.49 18.97 -2.24
N SER A 287 -19.39 19.24 -2.95
CA SER A 287 -18.23 19.91 -2.40
C SER A 287 -17.94 21.19 -3.16
N THR A 288 -17.36 22.18 -2.49
CA THR A 288 -16.90 23.42 -3.11
C THR A 288 -15.54 23.76 -2.54
N ASP A 289 -14.52 23.80 -3.39
CA ASP A 289 -13.16 24.11 -2.97
C ASP A 289 -12.93 25.61 -2.77
N ALA A 290 -11.72 25.97 -2.34
CA ALA A 290 -11.36 27.35 -2.02
C ALA A 290 -11.29 28.28 -3.25
N LEU A 291 -11.31 27.73 -4.47
CA LEU A 291 -11.42 28.49 -5.71
C LEU A 291 -12.89 28.66 -6.16
N GLY A 292 -13.85 28.14 -5.38
CA GLY A 292 -15.27 28.22 -5.68
C GLY A 292 -15.75 27.16 -6.67
N ARG A 293 -14.91 26.17 -7.01
CA ARG A 293 -15.26 25.14 -7.99
C ARG A 293 -16.11 24.08 -7.33
N ILE A 294 -17.17 23.67 -8.03
CA ILE A 294 -18.21 22.84 -7.46
C ILE A 294 -18.13 21.43 -8.04
N THR A 295 -18.06 20.43 -7.16
CA THR A 295 -18.31 19.04 -7.53
C THR A 295 -19.64 18.61 -6.91
N THR A 296 -20.54 18.04 -7.70
CA THR A 296 -21.80 17.48 -7.19
C THR A 296 -21.81 15.97 -7.31
N GLN A 297 -22.47 15.32 -6.36
CA GLN A 297 -22.60 13.87 -6.26
C GLN A 297 -24.07 13.51 -6.13
N ARG A 298 -24.49 12.43 -6.79
CA ARG A 298 -25.83 11.85 -6.61
C ARG A 298 -25.71 10.41 -6.19
N HIS A 299 -26.62 10.04 -5.31
CA HIS A 299 -26.73 8.69 -4.79
C HIS A 299 -28.09 8.10 -5.15
N ASP A 300 -28.15 6.79 -5.30
CA ASP A 300 -29.39 6.05 -5.44
C ASP A 300 -30.08 5.83 -4.07
N PRO A 301 -31.31 5.27 -4.02
CA PRO A 301 -32.01 5.02 -2.76
C PRO A 301 -31.29 4.06 -1.79
N LEU A 302 -30.33 3.25 -2.27
CA LEU A 302 -29.49 2.39 -1.43
C LEU A 302 -28.24 3.13 -0.91
N GLY A 303 -28.04 4.39 -1.29
CA GLY A 303 -26.94 5.25 -0.86
C GLY A 303 -25.64 5.05 -1.63
N ARG A 304 -25.71 4.51 -2.86
CA ARG A 304 -24.53 4.28 -3.71
C ARG A 304 -24.34 5.43 -4.67
N LEU A 305 -23.09 5.84 -4.89
CA LEU A 305 -22.74 6.99 -5.75
C LEU A 305 -22.98 6.66 -7.23
N VAL A 306 -24.03 7.21 -7.84
CA VAL A 306 -24.38 6.95 -9.26
C VAL A 306 -23.89 8.00 -10.24
N GLN A 307 -23.53 9.20 -9.74
CA GLN A 307 -23.03 10.28 -10.58
C GLN A 307 -22.07 11.17 -9.80
N THR A 308 -20.95 11.52 -10.44
CA THR A 308 -20.10 12.65 -10.05
C THR A 308 -20.06 13.63 -11.21
N LEU A 309 -20.31 14.91 -10.93
CA LEU A 309 -20.18 16.00 -11.89
C LEU A 309 -19.16 17.00 -11.34
N GLN A 310 -17.98 17.02 -11.94
CA GLN A 310 -16.89 17.93 -11.60
C GLN A 310 -17.04 19.26 -12.35
N ASP A 311 -16.68 20.34 -11.66
CA ASP A 311 -16.81 21.70 -12.17
C ASP A 311 -18.21 21.98 -12.75
N ALA A 312 -19.25 21.75 -11.93
CA ALA A 312 -20.66 21.79 -12.34
C ALA A 312 -21.09 23.15 -12.94
N GLY A 313 -20.37 24.23 -12.61
CA GLY A 313 -20.58 25.58 -13.16
C GLY A 313 -19.71 25.92 -14.38
N GLY A 314 -18.82 25.03 -14.81
CA GLY A 314 -17.87 25.24 -15.89
C GLY A 314 -17.83 24.06 -16.88
N LEU A 315 -16.79 23.23 -16.81
CA LEU A 315 -16.53 22.14 -17.75
C LEU A 315 -17.52 20.98 -17.68
N GLN A 316 -18.26 20.82 -16.57
CA GLN A 316 -19.31 19.81 -16.41
C GLN A 316 -18.84 18.38 -16.76
N VAL A 317 -17.70 17.99 -16.19
CA VAL A 317 -17.11 16.67 -16.44
C VAL A 317 -17.84 15.62 -15.62
N GLU A 318 -18.60 14.78 -16.32
CA GLU A 318 -19.50 13.81 -15.73
C GLU A 318 -18.91 12.40 -15.73
N THR A 319 -19.04 11.68 -14.61
CA THR A 319 -18.81 10.24 -14.53
C THR A 319 -20.02 9.58 -13.89
N ARG A 320 -20.49 8.47 -14.46
CA ARG A 320 -21.64 7.71 -13.95
C ARG A 320 -21.22 6.31 -13.54
N HIS A 321 -21.90 5.79 -12.53
CA HIS A 321 -21.69 4.44 -12.01
C HIS A 321 -23.02 3.70 -11.99
N ALA A 322 -23.00 2.42 -12.36
CA ALA A 322 -24.14 1.52 -12.21
C ALA A 322 -23.75 0.36 -11.28
N TYR A 323 -24.73 -0.15 -10.53
CA TYR A 323 -24.52 -1.22 -9.56
C TYR A 323 -25.57 -2.32 -9.72
N ASP A 324 -25.23 -3.54 -9.32
CA ASP A 324 -26.19 -4.63 -9.19
C ASP A 324 -26.83 -4.67 -7.79
N ALA A 325 -27.68 -5.67 -7.51
CA ALA A 325 -28.32 -5.83 -6.20
C ALA A 325 -27.37 -6.27 -5.06
N HIS A 326 -26.09 -6.54 -5.34
CA HIS A 326 -25.07 -6.80 -4.32
C HIS A 326 -24.16 -5.60 -4.07
N ASP A 327 -24.55 -4.43 -4.59
CA ASP A 327 -23.76 -3.19 -4.49
C ASP A 327 -22.41 -3.30 -5.23
N GLN A 328 -22.32 -4.20 -6.22
CA GLN A 328 -21.13 -4.36 -7.06
C GLN A 328 -21.22 -3.43 -8.27
N LEU A 329 -20.13 -2.72 -8.57
CA LEU A 329 -20.04 -1.78 -9.70
C LEU A 329 -20.08 -2.55 -11.03
N THR A 330 -21.13 -2.39 -11.83
CA THR A 330 -21.31 -3.09 -13.12
C THR A 330 -20.93 -2.25 -14.33
N GLU A 331 -20.93 -0.92 -14.21
CA GLU A 331 -20.55 -0.01 -15.29
C GLU A 331 -19.97 1.29 -14.74
N VAL A 332 -18.92 1.78 -15.39
CA VAL A 332 -18.44 3.17 -15.28
C VAL A 332 -18.57 3.80 -16.67
N THR A 333 -19.35 4.87 -16.77
CA THR A 333 -19.41 5.71 -17.97
C THR A 333 -18.60 6.97 -17.73
N ASP A 334 -17.61 7.21 -18.57
CA ASP A 334 -16.73 8.37 -18.49
C ASP A 334 -17.31 9.63 -19.17
N PRO A 335 -16.64 10.79 -19.08
CA PRO A 335 -17.10 12.04 -19.71
C PRO A 335 -17.19 12.04 -21.24
N LYS A 336 -16.63 11.05 -21.94
CA LYS A 336 -16.80 10.84 -23.39
C LYS A 336 -17.95 9.88 -23.70
N GLY A 337 -18.59 9.31 -22.68
CA GLY A 337 -19.65 8.31 -22.82
C GLY A 337 -19.12 6.91 -23.09
N LEU A 338 -17.80 6.68 -22.99
CA LEU A 338 -17.25 5.33 -23.11
C LEU A 338 -17.47 4.57 -21.80
N LYS A 339 -17.66 3.27 -21.94
CA LYS A 339 -18.14 2.41 -20.85
C LYS A 339 -17.12 1.33 -20.54
N THR A 340 -16.69 1.30 -19.29
CA THR A 340 -16.04 0.11 -18.73
C THR A 340 -17.09 -0.69 -17.98
N THR A 341 -17.28 -1.96 -18.35
CA THR A 341 -18.31 -2.83 -17.76
C THR A 341 -17.69 -4.01 -17.03
N TYR A 342 -18.40 -4.47 -16.00
CA TYR A 342 -18.01 -5.56 -15.12
C TYR A 342 -19.17 -6.55 -14.98
N THR A 343 -18.86 -7.84 -14.96
CA THR A 343 -19.86 -8.89 -14.74
C THR A 343 -19.42 -9.79 -13.61
N TYR A 344 -20.29 -10.05 -12.65
CA TYR A 344 -20.01 -10.88 -11.48
C TYR A 344 -20.84 -12.16 -11.46
N ASN A 345 -20.36 -13.17 -10.74
CA ASN A 345 -21.18 -14.33 -10.37
C ASN A 345 -21.92 -14.09 -9.03
N GLY A 346 -22.84 -14.98 -8.64
CA GLY A 346 -23.56 -14.86 -7.36
C GLY A 346 -22.73 -15.06 -6.08
N LEU A 347 -21.43 -15.38 -6.21
CA LEU A 347 -20.46 -15.42 -5.11
C LEU A 347 -19.70 -14.10 -4.93
N GLY A 348 -19.83 -13.19 -5.90
CA GLY A 348 -19.21 -11.87 -5.94
C GLY A 348 -17.91 -11.80 -6.77
N ASP A 349 -17.54 -12.85 -7.49
CA ASP A 349 -16.31 -12.86 -8.30
C ASP A 349 -16.49 -12.15 -9.64
N LEU A 350 -15.52 -11.33 -10.04
CA LEU A 350 -15.51 -10.65 -11.33
C LEU A 350 -15.23 -11.66 -12.46
N LEU A 351 -16.22 -12.01 -13.27
CA LEU A 351 -16.06 -12.93 -14.41
C LEU A 351 -15.51 -12.26 -15.66
N ARG A 352 -15.85 -10.99 -15.89
CA ARG A 352 -15.51 -10.26 -17.11
C ARG A 352 -15.36 -8.77 -16.82
N GLN A 353 -14.31 -8.18 -17.38
CA GLN A 353 -14.15 -6.74 -17.52
C GLN A 353 -14.06 -6.42 -19.01
N HIS A 354 -14.84 -5.47 -19.49
CA HIS A 354 -14.68 -4.91 -20.83
C HIS A 354 -14.31 -3.44 -20.71
N SER A 355 -13.12 -3.07 -21.20
CA SER A 355 -12.66 -1.69 -21.27
C SER A 355 -12.43 -1.30 -22.73
N PRO A 356 -12.82 -0.09 -23.16
CA PRO A 356 -12.46 0.42 -24.48
C PRO A 356 -10.94 0.55 -24.70
N ASP A 357 -10.17 0.71 -23.62
CA ASP A 357 -8.72 0.93 -23.68
C ASP A 357 -7.90 -0.36 -23.63
N THR A 358 -8.39 -1.38 -22.94
CA THR A 358 -7.66 -2.66 -22.75
C THR A 358 -8.40 -3.87 -23.33
N GLY A 359 -9.53 -3.64 -23.99
CA GLY A 359 -10.40 -4.70 -24.50
C GLY A 359 -11.06 -5.54 -23.40
N GLU A 360 -11.48 -6.74 -23.77
CA GLU A 360 -12.11 -7.69 -22.86
C GLU A 360 -11.07 -8.53 -22.09
N THR A 361 -11.25 -8.65 -20.78
CA THR A 361 -10.55 -9.61 -19.94
C THR A 361 -11.56 -10.49 -19.22
N THR A 362 -11.34 -11.80 -19.22
CA THR A 362 -12.19 -12.78 -18.50
C THR A 362 -11.41 -13.50 -17.42
N TYR A 363 -12.13 -13.95 -16.39
CA TYR A 363 -11.56 -14.57 -15.21
C TYR A 363 -12.32 -15.83 -14.80
N ALA A 364 -11.61 -16.79 -14.21
CA ALA A 364 -12.20 -17.94 -13.55
C ALA A 364 -11.57 -18.14 -12.17
N TYR A 365 -12.33 -18.74 -11.26
CA TYR A 365 -11.99 -18.86 -9.84
C TYR A 365 -12.15 -20.29 -9.35
N ASP A 366 -11.38 -20.65 -8.33
CA ASP A 366 -11.64 -21.85 -7.53
C ASP A 366 -12.74 -21.59 -6.48
N ASN A 367 -13.04 -22.62 -5.68
CA ASN A 367 -14.06 -22.54 -4.63
C ASN A 367 -13.63 -21.68 -3.43
N ALA A 368 -12.35 -21.31 -3.28
CA ALA A 368 -11.92 -20.31 -2.30
C ALA A 368 -12.04 -18.88 -2.81
N GLY A 369 -12.29 -18.69 -4.11
CA GLY A 369 -12.29 -17.37 -4.75
C GLY A 369 -10.91 -16.92 -5.17
N ASN A 370 -9.95 -17.83 -5.27
CA ASN A 370 -8.68 -17.52 -5.90
C ASN A 370 -8.87 -17.53 -7.42
N ARG A 371 -8.35 -16.50 -8.09
CA ARG A 371 -8.37 -16.46 -9.56
C ARG A 371 -7.45 -17.53 -10.11
N ILE A 372 -7.98 -18.58 -10.74
CA ILE A 372 -7.20 -19.68 -11.35
C ILE A 372 -6.90 -19.46 -12.83
N ARG A 373 -7.66 -18.58 -13.51
CA ARG A 373 -7.43 -18.24 -14.92
C ARG A 373 -7.77 -16.79 -15.19
N GLN A 374 -6.95 -16.15 -16.02
CA GLN A 374 -7.20 -14.85 -16.63
C GLN A 374 -6.98 -14.99 -18.14
N THR A 375 -7.86 -14.43 -18.97
CA THR A 375 -7.64 -14.32 -20.42
C THR A 375 -7.80 -12.87 -20.83
N ASP A 376 -6.74 -12.26 -21.36
CA ASP A 376 -6.75 -10.87 -21.79
C ASP A 376 -7.34 -10.68 -23.19
N ALA A 377 -7.41 -9.43 -23.65
CA ALA A 377 -7.99 -9.08 -24.95
C ALA A 377 -7.18 -9.58 -26.15
N ARG A 378 -5.92 -10.00 -25.95
CA ARG A 378 -5.09 -10.64 -26.97
C ARG A 378 -5.38 -12.14 -27.09
N GLY A 379 -6.22 -12.68 -26.21
CA GLY A 379 -6.49 -14.11 -26.07
C GLY A 379 -5.41 -14.86 -25.31
N ILE A 380 -4.48 -14.15 -24.66
CA ILE A 380 -3.40 -14.76 -23.88
C ILE A 380 -3.96 -15.21 -22.54
N ILE A 381 -3.73 -16.48 -22.20
CA ILE A 381 -4.24 -17.11 -20.98
C ILE A 381 -3.13 -17.16 -19.93
N ALA A 382 -3.40 -16.61 -18.75
CA ALA A 382 -2.58 -16.81 -17.56
C ALA A 382 -3.31 -17.76 -16.60
N ASN A 383 -2.72 -18.91 -16.29
CA ASN A 383 -3.21 -19.84 -15.28
C ASN A 383 -2.48 -19.58 -13.96
N HIS A 384 -3.22 -19.59 -12.87
CA HIS A 384 -2.68 -19.33 -11.54
C HIS A 384 -2.80 -20.58 -10.67
N ALA A 385 -1.80 -20.81 -9.82
CA ALA A 385 -1.83 -21.86 -8.80
C ALA A 385 -1.60 -21.27 -7.42
N TYR A 386 -2.18 -21.90 -6.41
CA TYR A 386 -2.14 -21.47 -5.02
C TYR A 386 -1.87 -22.66 -4.10
N ASP A 387 -1.16 -22.42 -3.00
CA ASP A 387 -1.04 -23.40 -1.92
C ASP A 387 -2.30 -23.47 -1.04
N ALA A 388 -2.28 -24.31 -0.01
CA ALA A 388 -3.41 -24.51 0.91
C ALA A 388 -3.75 -23.29 1.78
N LEU A 389 -2.86 -22.28 1.86
CA LEU A 389 -3.12 -20.99 2.51
C LEU A 389 -3.61 -19.94 1.51
N ASN A 390 -3.90 -20.34 0.27
CA ASN A 390 -4.32 -19.47 -0.81
C ASN A 390 -3.26 -18.42 -1.21
N ARG A 391 -1.96 -18.70 -0.98
CA ARG A 391 -0.87 -17.85 -1.46
C ARG A 391 -0.51 -18.24 -2.90
N PRO A 392 -0.26 -17.28 -3.81
CA PRO A 392 0.05 -17.58 -5.20
C PRO A 392 1.41 -18.27 -5.31
N THR A 393 1.47 -19.46 -5.90
CA THR A 393 2.71 -20.25 -6.09
C THR A 393 3.17 -20.27 -7.54
N ARG A 394 2.26 -20.05 -8.49
CA ARG A 394 2.58 -20.00 -9.92
C ARG A 394 1.64 -19.09 -10.70
N ILE A 395 2.18 -18.38 -11.69
CA ILE A 395 1.43 -17.78 -12.80
C ILE A 395 2.06 -18.27 -14.10
N GLU A 396 1.27 -18.88 -14.95
CA GLU A 396 1.73 -19.60 -16.14
C GLU A 396 1.00 -19.09 -17.37
N TRP A 397 1.74 -18.42 -18.23
CA TRP A 397 1.36 -18.06 -19.59
C TRP A 397 1.90 -19.12 -20.58
N PRO A 398 1.49 -19.13 -21.86
CA PRO A 398 1.93 -20.15 -22.81
C PRO A 398 3.46 -20.33 -22.93
N ASN A 399 4.23 -19.26 -22.81
CA ASN A 399 5.68 -19.24 -22.98
C ASN A 399 6.45 -18.56 -21.83
N LEU A 400 5.77 -18.21 -20.75
CA LEU A 400 6.36 -17.56 -19.58
C LEU A 400 5.74 -18.12 -18.31
N THR A 401 6.58 -18.44 -17.33
CA THR A 401 6.10 -18.89 -16.02
C THR A 401 6.78 -18.09 -14.92
N HIS A 402 5.96 -17.60 -13.99
CA HIS A 402 6.40 -17.05 -12.72
C HIS A 402 6.17 -18.07 -11.61
N HIS A 403 7.19 -18.35 -10.80
CA HIS A 403 7.09 -19.20 -9.62
C HIS A 403 7.34 -18.38 -8.35
N TYR A 404 6.57 -18.67 -7.32
CA TYR A 404 6.70 -18.07 -6.00
C TYR A 404 6.89 -19.19 -4.99
N THR A 405 8.00 -19.13 -4.26
CA THR A 405 8.35 -20.12 -3.24
C THR A 405 8.21 -19.49 -1.87
N TYR A 406 7.48 -20.18 -0.99
CA TYR A 406 7.31 -19.80 0.41
C TYR A 406 7.86 -20.89 1.33
N ASP A 407 7.97 -20.56 2.61
CA ASP A 407 8.25 -21.49 3.72
C ASP A 407 9.55 -22.28 3.64
N THR A 408 10.39 -21.95 2.66
CA THR A 408 11.69 -22.59 2.45
C THR A 408 12.78 -21.57 2.71
N SER A 409 13.87 -22.02 3.30
CA SER A 409 15.05 -21.19 3.48
C SER A 409 16.07 -21.54 2.41
N PRO A 410 16.36 -20.65 1.44
CA PRO A 410 17.34 -20.91 0.40
C PRO A 410 18.71 -21.29 1.01
N GLU A 411 19.36 -22.34 0.49
CA GLU A 411 20.66 -22.80 1.03
C GLU A 411 21.75 -21.74 0.92
N ASN A 412 21.59 -20.85 -0.06
CA ASN A 412 22.49 -19.76 -0.34
C ASN A 412 22.30 -18.55 0.61
N CYS A 413 21.34 -18.64 1.55
CA CYS A 413 21.21 -17.73 2.68
C CYS A 413 22.19 -18.11 3.81
N PRO A 414 22.82 -17.13 4.48
CA PRO A 414 23.59 -17.37 5.70
C PRO A 414 22.75 -18.06 6.78
N ALA A 415 23.35 -18.92 7.61
CA ALA A 415 22.62 -19.72 8.59
C ALA A 415 21.68 -18.91 9.53
N PRO A 416 22.07 -17.73 10.07
CA PRO A 416 21.17 -16.90 10.89
C PRO A 416 20.00 -16.27 10.12
N SER A 417 19.99 -16.41 8.80
CA SER A 417 18.99 -15.85 7.89
C SER A 417 18.17 -16.93 7.17
N ARG A 418 18.09 -18.13 7.76
CA ARG A 418 17.33 -19.26 7.24
C ARG A 418 15.98 -19.42 7.96
N HIS A 419 15.21 -18.34 8.05
CA HIS A 419 13.87 -18.33 8.65
C HIS A 419 12.77 -18.04 7.63
N GLY A 420 12.66 -18.88 6.59
CA GLY A 420 11.69 -18.71 5.50
C GLY A 420 10.24 -19.10 5.83
N GLN A 421 9.98 -19.77 6.95
CA GLN A 421 8.64 -20.24 7.32
C GLN A 421 7.64 -19.08 7.44
N GLY A 422 6.52 -19.15 6.72
CA GLY A 422 5.50 -18.12 6.61
C GLY A 422 5.86 -16.97 5.66
N GLN A 423 7.04 -16.98 5.02
CA GLN A 423 7.56 -15.88 4.19
C GLN A 423 7.72 -16.29 2.73
N LEU A 424 7.62 -15.33 1.82
CA LEU A 424 8.04 -15.47 0.42
C LEU A 424 9.56 -15.44 0.37
N THR A 425 10.19 -16.49 -0.15
CA THR A 425 11.66 -16.60 -0.17
C THR A 425 12.25 -16.61 -1.58
N ARG A 426 11.43 -16.82 -2.60
CA ARG A 426 11.86 -16.68 -4.00
C ARG A 426 10.73 -16.29 -4.93
N MET A 427 11.04 -15.41 -5.88
CA MET A 427 10.27 -15.17 -7.10
C MET A 427 11.13 -15.49 -8.31
N GLN A 428 10.73 -16.46 -9.12
CA GLN A 428 11.35 -16.73 -10.42
C GLN A 428 10.43 -16.17 -11.50
N ALA A 429 10.93 -15.33 -12.41
CA ALA A 429 10.19 -14.81 -13.56
C ALA A 429 11.02 -15.00 -14.84
N GLY A 430 10.70 -16.06 -15.60
CA GLY A 430 11.51 -16.47 -16.75
C GLY A 430 12.96 -16.77 -16.32
N GLU A 431 13.93 -16.03 -16.86
CA GLU A 431 15.36 -16.18 -16.54
C GLU A 431 15.81 -15.39 -15.29
N THR A 432 14.94 -14.55 -14.73
CA THR A 432 15.24 -13.73 -13.56
C THR A 432 14.78 -14.40 -12.27
N SER A 433 15.53 -14.21 -11.19
CA SER A 433 15.16 -14.68 -9.86
C SER A 433 15.46 -13.65 -8.79
N THR A 434 14.48 -13.33 -7.96
CA THR A 434 14.67 -12.58 -6.72
C THR A 434 14.56 -13.54 -5.54
N GLU A 435 15.59 -13.66 -4.72
CA GLU A 435 15.60 -14.48 -3.51
C GLU A 435 15.69 -13.62 -2.25
N TYR A 436 15.02 -14.05 -1.19
CA TYR A 436 14.92 -13.35 0.09
C TYR A 436 15.41 -14.24 1.23
N CYS A 437 16.31 -13.70 2.05
CA CYS A 437 16.77 -14.32 3.29
C CYS A 437 16.21 -13.55 4.48
N HIS A 438 15.63 -14.25 5.46
CA HIS A 438 14.99 -13.64 6.62
C HIS A 438 15.66 -14.08 7.92
N ASP A 439 15.87 -13.16 8.86
CA ASP A 439 16.30 -13.50 10.21
C ASP A 439 15.14 -14.06 11.06
N GLY A 440 15.43 -14.45 12.31
CA GLY A 440 14.43 -14.98 13.22
C GLY A 440 13.32 -13.98 13.61
N TRP A 441 13.52 -12.69 13.39
CA TRP A 441 12.47 -11.67 13.52
C TRP A 441 11.56 -11.62 12.30
N GLY A 442 11.91 -12.30 11.21
CA GLY A 442 11.23 -12.25 9.91
C GLY A 442 11.69 -11.08 9.05
N GLN A 443 12.74 -10.38 9.48
CA GLN A 443 13.26 -9.20 8.78
C GLN A 443 14.14 -9.65 7.61
N LEU A 444 13.99 -8.97 6.48
CA LEU A 444 14.81 -9.23 5.30
C LEU A 444 16.26 -8.90 5.61
N THR A 445 17.19 -9.85 5.50
CA THR A 445 18.63 -9.60 5.67
C THR A 445 19.38 -9.57 4.35
N HIS A 446 18.89 -10.29 3.33
CA HIS A 446 19.48 -10.31 2.00
C HIS A 446 18.39 -10.37 0.93
N LYS A 447 18.45 -9.46 -0.04
CA LYS A 447 17.74 -9.54 -1.31
C LYS A 447 18.76 -9.87 -2.39
N ARG A 448 18.52 -10.93 -3.16
CA ARG A 448 19.43 -11.39 -4.19
C ARG A 448 18.74 -11.42 -5.54
N GLU A 449 19.18 -10.56 -6.44
CA GLU A 449 18.65 -10.46 -7.79
C GLU A 449 19.58 -11.19 -8.76
N THR A 450 19.07 -12.21 -9.45
CA THR A 450 19.83 -13.11 -10.32
C THR A 450 19.30 -13.04 -11.74
N LEU A 451 20.19 -12.90 -12.72
CA LEU A 451 19.88 -13.08 -14.14
C LEU A 451 21.11 -13.69 -14.84
N GLY A 452 20.94 -14.89 -15.41
CA GLY A 452 22.06 -15.69 -15.88
C GLY A 452 22.98 -16.11 -14.73
N ASN A 453 24.30 -16.00 -14.91
CA ASN A 453 25.29 -16.39 -13.89
C ASN A 453 25.63 -15.26 -12.89
N GLN A 454 24.97 -14.11 -12.99
CA GLN A 454 25.28 -12.94 -12.17
C GLN A 454 24.21 -12.72 -11.10
N VAL A 455 24.69 -12.40 -9.90
CA VAL A 455 23.86 -12.17 -8.72
C VAL A 455 24.24 -10.83 -8.09
N LEU A 456 23.28 -9.91 -7.99
CA LEU A 456 23.41 -8.70 -7.20
C LEU A 456 22.80 -8.96 -5.81
N THR A 457 23.58 -8.78 -4.75
CA THR A 457 23.12 -8.99 -3.38
C THR A 457 23.07 -7.67 -2.63
N LEU A 458 21.87 -7.28 -2.19
CA LEU A 458 21.65 -6.21 -1.23
C LEU A 458 21.48 -6.80 0.16
N ARG A 459 22.23 -6.29 1.14
CA ARG A 459 22.17 -6.77 2.54
C ARG A 459 21.59 -5.70 3.43
N TYR A 460 20.82 -6.10 4.43
CA TYR A 460 20.16 -5.24 5.40
C TYR A 460 20.59 -5.64 6.81
N ASP A 461 21.02 -4.66 7.60
CA ASP A 461 21.19 -4.78 9.04
C ASP A 461 20.13 -3.93 9.73
N TRP A 462 19.56 -4.44 10.83
CA TRP A 462 18.43 -3.83 11.52
C TRP A 462 18.83 -3.32 12.91
N ASP A 463 18.21 -2.23 13.35
CA ASP A 463 18.34 -1.76 14.72
C ASP A 463 17.42 -2.55 15.69
N THR A 464 17.52 -2.23 16.98
CA THR A 464 16.73 -2.89 18.03
C THR A 464 15.23 -2.60 17.92
N ALA A 465 14.83 -1.50 17.29
CA ALA A 465 13.43 -1.18 16.99
C ALA A 465 12.92 -1.86 15.69
N GLY A 466 13.81 -2.53 14.96
CA GLY A 466 13.48 -3.20 13.71
C GLY A 466 13.40 -2.28 12.50
N ARG A 467 14.18 -1.20 12.47
CA ARG A 467 14.36 -0.30 11.32
C ARG A 467 15.70 -0.59 10.63
N PRO A 468 15.86 -0.32 9.31
CA PRO A 468 17.15 -0.45 8.64
C PRO A 468 18.19 0.48 9.28
N ALA A 469 19.28 -0.12 9.75
CA ALA A 469 20.43 0.55 10.33
C ALA A 469 21.59 0.64 9.33
N ARG A 470 21.73 -0.34 8.45
CA ARG A 470 22.72 -0.34 7.37
C ARG A 470 22.23 -1.12 6.16
N LEU A 471 22.60 -0.64 4.97
CA LEU A 471 22.54 -1.38 3.71
C LEU A 471 23.95 -1.69 3.24
N THR A 472 24.19 -2.89 2.72
CA THR A 472 25.43 -3.21 1.99
C THR A 472 25.09 -3.49 0.53
N TYR A 473 25.66 -2.70 -0.36
CA TYR A 473 25.47 -2.79 -1.81
C TYR A 473 26.27 -3.96 -2.41
N PRO A 474 25.93 -4.42 -3.63
CA PRO A 474 26.60 -5.55 -4.29
C PRO A 474 28.13 -5.44 -4.41
N ASP A 475 28.66 -4.23 -4.52
CA ASP A 475 30.11 -3.97 -4.60
C ASP A 475 30.80 -3.99 -3.23
N GLY A 476 30.02 -4.10 -2.14
CA GLY A 476 30.49 -4.07 -0.76
C GLY A 476 30.39 -2.71 -0.09
N GLY A 477 29.97 -1.66 -0.82
CA GLY A 477 29.76 -0.32 -0.26
C GLY A 477 28.67 -0.35 0.83
N GLN A 478 28.89 0.34 1.94
CA GLN A 478 27.97 0.33 3.09
C GLN A 478 27.35 1.70 3.30
N VAL A 479 26.02 1.76 3.35
CA VAL A 479 25.25 2.94 3.74
C VAL A 479 24.70 2.72 5.14
N ASP A 480 25.09 3.52 6.12
CA ASP A 480 24.59 3.43 7.49
C ASP A 480 23.75 4.64 7.91
N TYR A 481 22.76 4.40 8.77
CA TYR A 481 21.80 5.39 9.24
C TYR A 481 21.94 5.58 10.75
N ARG A 482 22.20 6.81 11.19
CA ARG A 482 22.11 7.19 12.61
C ARG A 482 20.79 7.89 12.88
N ARG A 483 20.20 7.63 14.04
CA ARG A 483 18.86 8.11 14.39
C ARG A 483 18.86 8.85 15.73
N ASN A 484 17.97 9.83 15.86
CA ASN A 484 17.70 10.47 17.15
C ASN A 484 16.81 9.59 18.04
N ALA A 485 16.49 10.08 19.24
CA ALA A 485 15.62 9.40 20.19
C ALA A 485 14.14 9.30 19.72
N LEU A 486 13.76 9.95 18.61
CA LEU A 486 12.45 9.81 17.96
C LEU A 486 12.47 8.75 16.83
N GLY A 487 13.63 8.15 16.54
CA GLY A 487 13.79 7.21 15.43
C GLY A 487 14.00 7.84 14.06
N GLN A 488 14.10 9.17 13.97
CA GLN A 488 14.32 9.89 12.72
C GLN A 488 15.78 9.85 12.32
N VAL A 489 16.09 9.72 11.01
CA VAL A 489 17.48 9.72 10.52
C VAL A 489 18.10 11.08 10.77
N THR A 490 19.21 11.17 11.48
CA THR A 490 19.97 12.42 11.69
C THR A 490 21.25 12.49 10.88
N GLU A 491 21.75 11.34 10.42
CA GLU A 491 22.98 11.23 9.63
C GLU A 491 22.90 9.98 8.74
N VAL A 492 23.37 10.11 7.50
CA VAL A 492 23.62 9.00 6.58
C VAL A 492 25.10 8.98 6.24
N GLY A 493 25.76 7.84 6.48
CA GLY A 493 27.16 7.62 6.13
C GLY A 493 27.31 6.65 4.97
N TYR A 494 28.39 6.80 4.21
CA TYR A 494 28.82 5.84 3.19
C TYR A 494 30.25 5.38 3.45
N THR A 495 30.49 4.08 3.40
CA THR A 495 31.83 3.49 3.44
C THR A 495 32.06 2.73 2.15
N ALA A 496 32.93 3.25 1.28
CA ALA A 496 33.33 2.57 0.05
C ALA A 496 34.04 1.23 0.35
N PRO A 497 34.01 0.25 -0.56
CA PRO A 497 34.74 -1.01 -0.39
C PRO A 497 36.23 -0.77 -0.16
N GLY A 498 36.75 -1.18 1.00
CA GLY A 498 38.15 -0.96 1.41
C GLY A 498 38.52 0.50 1.72
N GLY A 499 37.54 1.41 1.72
CA GLY A 499 37.71 2.82 2.03
C GLY A 499 37.41 3.16 3.49
N SER A 500 37.36 4.47 3.77
CA SER A 500 36.92 4.99 5.07
C SER A 500 35.49 5.54 4.97
N ARG A 501 34.82 5.61 6.12
CA ARG A 501 33.46 6.14 6.19
C ARG A 501 33.46 7.66 5.96
N GLN A 502 32.62 8.11 5.03
CA GLN A 502 32.33 9.50 4.73
C GLN A 502 30.89 9.82 5.11
N VAL A 503 30.64 11.04 5.58
CA VAL A 503 29.27 11.51 5.87
C VAL A 503 28.65 11.97 4.55
N MET A 504 27.48 11.43 4.20
CA MET A 504 26.75 11.88 3.02
C MET A 504 25.85 13.05 3.36
N VAL A 505 25.09 12.92 4.45
CA VAL A 505 24.36 14.01 5.09
C VAL A 505 24.44 13.87 6.60
N ASP A 506 24.43 15.01 7.30
CA ASP A 506 24.23 15.11 8.74
C ASP A 506 23.28 16.27 9.07
N ASN A 507 23.04 16.48 10.37
CA ASN A 507 22.17 17.55 10.88
C ASN A 507 20.80 17.59 10.18
N VAL A 508 20.24 16.41 9.89
CA VAL A 508 18.90 16.32 9.31
C VAL A 508 17.89 16.80 10.36
N THR A 509 17.11 17.81 9.98
CA THR A 509 16.10 18.43 10.83
C THR A 509 14.71 18.03 10.36
N TYR A 510 13.73 18.00 11.26
CA TYR A 510 12.36 17.58 10.98
C TYR A 510 11.36 18.56 11.57
N ALA A 511 10.22 18.71 10.89
CA ALA A 511 9.05 19.30 11.52
C ALA A 511 8.47 18.33 12.56
N PRO A 512 7.88 18.84 13.66
CA PRO A 512 7.21 18.02 14.66
C PRO A 512 6.19 17.05 14.03
N PHE A 513 6.32 15.74 14.23
CA PHE A 513 5.47 14.72 13.57
C PHE A 513 5.34 14.91 12.04
N GLY A 514 6.40 15.40 11.39
CA GLY A 514 6.35 15.86 10.01
C GLY A 514 7.60 15.51 9.21
N PRO A 515 7.69 16.01 7.97
CA PRO A 515 8.79 15.69 7.06
C PRO A 515 10.09 16.41 7.43
N ALA A 516 11.19 15.99 6.81
CA ALA A 516 12.49 16.64 6.95
C ALA A 516 12.45 18.11 6.47
N THR A 517 12.96 19.04 7.28
CA THR A 517 13.03 20.49 7.04
C THR A 517 14.37 20.96 6.49
N GLY A 518 15.34 20.06 6.33
CA GLY A 518 16.64 20.34 5.75
C GLY A 518 17.74 19.44 6.32
N TRP A 519 18.92 19.51 5.72
CA TRP A 519 20.11 18.75 6.11
C TRP A 519 21.38 19.45 5.63
N ARG A 520 22.54 19.00 6.13
CA ARG A 520 23.85 19.41 5.66
C ARG A 520 24.54 18.25 4.96
N TYR A 521 25.10 18.49 3.78
CA TYR A 521 25.89 17.52 3.01
C TYR A 521 27.30 17.35 3.58
N GLY A 522 27.96 16.26 3.21
CA GLY A 522 29.33 15.96 3.67
C GLY A 522 30.37 17.03 3.34
N ASN A 523 30.21 17.76 2.23
CA ASN A 523 31.05 18.92 1.88
C ASN A 523 30.74 20.20 2.68
N GLY A 524 29.80 20.15 3.63
CA GLY A 524 29.40 21.28 4.47
C GLY A 524 28.31 22.17 3.89
N ARG A 525 27.82 21.91 2.67
CA ARG A 525 26.68 22.62 2.06
C ARG A 525 25.37 22.30 2.76
N VAL A 526 24.42 23.23 2.79
CA VAL A 526 23.18 23.08 3.56
C VAL A 526 21.98 23.27 2.66
N LEU A 527 21.12 22.25 2.57
CA LEU A 527 19.83 22.34 1.89
C LEU A 527 18.73 22.65 2.89
N ASN A 528 18.16 23.84 2.81
CA ASN A 528 17.06 24.29 3.66
C ASN A 528 15.72 24.02 2.98
N ARG A 529 14.75 23.49 3.74
CA ARG A 529 13.41 23.14 3.24
C ARG A 529 12.32 23.68 4.18
N PRO A 530 12.19 25.00 4.34
CA PRO A 530 11.17 25.59 5.21
C PRO A 530 9.76 25.19 4.76
N LEU A 531 8.91 24.84 5.72
CA LEU A 531 7.54 24.40 5.47
C LEU A 531 6.51 25.47 5.82
N SER A 532 5.37 25.45 5.13
CA SER A 532 4.16 26.14 5.54
C SER A 532 3.54 25.49 6.78
N GLN A 533 2.55 26.16 7.37
CA GLN A 533 1.71 25.58 8.43
C GLN A 533 0.75 24.47 7.93
N ASP A 534 0.86 24.06 6.66
CA ASP A 534 0.23 22.86 6.11
C ASP A 534 1.26 21.74 5.85
N TYR A 535 2.51 21.90 6.30
CA TYR A 535 3.64 20.99 6.04
C TYR A 535 4.00 20.84 4.55
N ARG A 536 3.73 21.87 3.74
CA ARG A 536 4.18 21.95 2.36
C ARG A 536 5.49 22.74 2.28
N PRO A 537 6.51 22.31 1.52
CA PRO A 537 7.71 23.12 1.30
C PRO A 537 7.37 24.48 0.69
N ASN A 538 7.75 25.56 1.35
CA ASN A 538 7.67 26.92 0.82
C ASN A 538 8.85 27.21 -0.11
N ALA A 539 10.02 26.66 0.22
CA ALA A 539 11.24 26.78 -0.55
C ALA A 539 12.15 25.57 -0.33
N ILE A 540 13.09 25.38 -1.25
CA ILE A 540 14.23 24.48 -1.18
C ILE A 540 15.44 25.29 -1.64
N HIS A 541 16.41 25.48 -0.74
CA HIS A 541 17.49 26.43 -0.99
C HIS A 541 18.82 25.98 -0.37
N ASP A 542 19.82 25.89 -1.23
CA ASP A 542 21.23 25.92 -0.88
C ASP A 542 21.78 27.34 -1.13
N PRO A 543 22.33 28.03 -0.09
CA PRO A 543 22.75 29.42 -0.19
C PRO A 543 24.05 29.66 -0.96
N GLN A 544 24.79 28.61 -1.34
CA GLN A 544 26.04 28.74 -2.06
C GLN A 544 25.83 28.76 -3.59
N PRO A 545 26.74 29.40 -4.35
CA PRO A 545 26.67 29.41 -5.81
C PRO A 545 26.53 28.02 -6.42
N GLY A 546 25.66 27.88 -7.42
CA GLY A 546 25.39 26.61 -8.11
C GLY A 546 24.50 25.64 -7.34
N GLY A 547 24.01 26.01 -6.15
CA GLY A 547 23.00 25.26 -5.41
C GLY A 547 21.60 25.43 -5.97
N LEU A 548 20.71 24.52 -5.59
CA LEU A 548 19.29 24.56 -5.89
C LEU A 548 18.64 25.73 -5.14
N ASP A 549 17.87 26.54 -5.87
CA ASP A 549 17.29 27.76 -5.35
C ASP A 549 15.85 27.93 -5.87
N LEU A 550 14.89 27.32 -5.16
CA LEU A 550 13.48 27.26 -5.56
C LEU A 550 12.56 27.66 -4.42
N ALA A 551 11.58 28.52 -4.69
CA ALA A 551 10.39 28.73 -3.86
C ALA A 551 9.11 28.45 -4.63
N PHE A 552 8.09 28.00 -3.91
CA PHE A 552 6.84 27.49 -4.45
C PHE A 552 5.68 28.40 -4.02
N GLY A 553 4.99 28.97 -4.99
CA GLY A 553 3.74 29.68 -4.80
C GLY A 553 2.57 28.79 -5.20
N PHE A 554 1.73 28.40 -4.25
CA PHE A 554 0.54 27.59 -4.50
C PHE A 554 -0.72 28.45 -4.55
N ASP A 555 -1.69 28.06 -5.37
CA ASP A 555 -3.04 28.63 -5.34
C ASP A 555 -3.86 28.09 -4.14
N ALA A 556 -5.10 28.58 -4.00
CA ALA A 556 -5.94 28.17 -2.88
C ALA A 556 -6.41 26.71 -2.94
N ALA A 557 -6.37 26.06 -4.11
CA ALA A 557 -6.63 24.64 -4.27
C ALA A 557 -5.37 23.78 -4.04
N GLY A 558 -4.20 24.40 -4.00
CA GLY A 558 -2.92 23.76 -3.77
C GLY A 558 -2.13 23.42 -5.03
N ASN A 559 -2.52 23.92 -6.20
CA ASN A 559 -1.71 23.77 -7.41
C ASN A 559 -0.49 24.69 -7.36
N LEU A 560 0.64 24.23 -7.86
CA LEU A 560 1.82 25.09 -8.02
C LEU A 560 1.49 26.17 -9.05
N GLY A 561 1.30 27.42 -8.66
CA GLY A 561 1.00 28.54 -9.57
C GLY A 561 2.25 29.33 -10.00
N ALA A 562 3.29 29.32 -9.17
CA ALA A 562 4.55 30.01 -9.45
C ALA A 562 5.76 29.29 -8.86
N LEU A 563 6.85 29.27 -9.63
CA LEU A 563 8.18 28.91 -9.16
C LEU A 563 9.01 30.20 -9.10
N LYS A 564 9.70 30.41 -7.99
CA LYS A 564 10.54 31.60 -7.73
C LYS A 564 11.92 31.18 -7.27
N ASP A 565 12.86 32.12 -7.20
CA ASP A 565 14.05 31.98 -6.37
C ASP A 565 13.64 31.82 -4.89
N ALA A 566 14.51 31.26 -4.03
CA ALA A 566 14.12 30.99 -2.65
C ALA A 566 13.86 32.26 -1.84
N GLN A 567 14.50 33.37 -2.19
CA GLN A 567 14.22 34.68 -1.59
C GLN A 567 12.91 35.30 -2.09
N GLN A 568 12.24 34.66 -3.05
CA GLN A 568 10.99 35.08 -3.67
C GLN A 568 11.03 36.47 -4.33
N THR A 569 12.21 36.91 -4.74
CA THR A 569 12.42 38.22 -5.40
C THR A 569 12.24 38.14 -6.91
N ARG A 570 12.45 36.96 -7.50
CA ARG A 570 12.39 36.73 -8.94
C ARG A 570 11.53 35.51 -9.25
N SER A 571 10.54 35.71 -10.11
CA SER A 571 9.77 34.61 -10.70
C SER A 571 10.64 33.85 -11.71
N LEU A 572 10.71 32.53 -11.56
CA LEU A 572 11.41 31.60 -12.45
C LEU A 572 10.46 30.97 -13.48
N GLY A 573 9.18 30.82 -13.12
CA GLY A 573 8.14 30.33 -14.01
C GLY A 573 6.74 30.45 -13.39
N ARG A 574 5.72 30.45 -14.23
CA ARG A 574 4.31 30.43 -13.79
C ARG A 574 3.57 29.27 -14.43
N TYR A 575 2.56 28.77 -13.73
CA TYR A 575 1.80 27.59 -14.12
C TYR A 575 0.32 27.90 -13.99
N VAL A 576 -0.37 27.90 -15.13
CA VAL A 576 -1.81 28.17 -15.20
C VAL A 576 -2.54 26.85 -15.30
N HIS A 577 -3.62 26.72 -14.54
CA HIS A 577 -4.44 25.51 -14.49
C HIS A 577 -5.86 25.83 -14.95
N ASP A 578 -6.54 24.83 -15.50
CA ASP A 578 -7.98 24.90 -15.74
C ASP A 578 -8.78 24.56 -14.45
N PRO A 579 -10.12 24.67 -14.49
CA PRO A 579 -10.96 24.31 -13.36
C PRO A 579 -10.84 22.86 -12.86
N LEU A 580 -10.22 21.93 -13.61
CA LEU A 580 -9.98 20.55 -13.16
C LEU A 580 -8.54 20.35 -12.63
N ASN A 581 -7.81 21.44 -12.36
CA ASN A 581 -6.42 21.42 -11.90
C ASN A 581 -5.42 20.87 -12.94
N ARG A 582 -5.76 20.91 -14.24
CA ARG A 582 -4.85 20.45 -15.30
C ARG A 582 -4.01 21.63 -15.78
N LEU A 583 -2.71 21.44 -15.91
CA LEU A 583 -1.78 22.47 -16.38
C LEU A 583 -2.11 22.87 -17.83
N THR A 584 -2.59 24.09 -18.05
CA THR A 584 -2.90 24.62 -19.39
C THR A 584 -1.78 25.48 -19.96
N GLN A 585 -0.98 26.13 -19.11
CA GLN A 585 0.16 26.91 -19.57
C GLN A 585 1.33 26.83 -18.60
N GLN A 586 2.53 26.69 -19.15
CA GLN A 586 3.78 27.04 -18.49
C GLN A 586 4.27 28.35 -19.08
N GLN A 587 4.37 29.40 -18.28
CA GLN A 587 4.82 30.72 -18.70
C GLN A 587 6.23 31.02 -18.20
N ASP A 588 6.89 31.97 -18.86
CA ASP A 588 8.13 32.53 -18.37
C ASP A 588 7.93 33.23 -17.02
N GLY A 589 8.99 33.30 -16.22
CA GLY A 589 8.91 33.89 -14.89
C GLY A 589 8.65 35.40 -14.89
N PRO A 590 9.47 36.22 -15.59
CA PRO A 590 9.34 37.67 -15.61
C PRO A 590 8.12 38.19 -16.38
N GLY A 591 7.70 37.50 -17.44
CA GLY A 591 6.53 37.83 -18.23
C GLY A 591 5.27 37.04 -17.87
N THR A 592 4.31 37.07 -18.79
CA THR A 592 3.16 36.16 -18.85
C THR A 592 3.15 35.42 -20.19
N THR A 593 4.32 35.28 -20.81
CA THR A 593 4.46 34.69 -22.14
C THR A 593 4.37 33.19 -21.97
N ALA A 594 3.38 32.55 -22.59
CA ALA A 594 3.29 31.10 -22.59
C ALA A 594 4.51 30.52 -23.33
N LEU A 595 5.30 29.72 -22.62
CA LEU A 595 6.36 28.90 -23.18
C LEU A 595 5.77 27.62 -23.75
N ASN A 596 4.92 26.96 -22.97
CA ASN A 596 4.16 25.81 -23.39
C ASN A 596 2.68 26.03 -23.09
N SER A 597 1.79 25.64 -24.00
CA SER A 597 0.35 25.59 -23.77
C SER A 597 -0.17 24.18 -24.05
N TYR A 598 -1.21 23.78 -23.32
CA TYR A 598 -1.81 22.45 -23.40
C TYR A 598 -3.34 22.56 -23.47
N ALA A 599 -3.93 21.80 -24.38
CA ALA A 599 -5.38 21.60 -24.44
C ALA A 599 -5.72 20.15 -24.07
N TYR A 600 -6.92 19.94 -23.55
CA TYR A 600 -7.40 18.65 -23.08
C TYR A 600 -8.85 18.39 -23.48
N ASP A 601 -9.22 17.13 -23.67
CA ASP A 601 -10.62 16.70 -23.74
C ASP A 601 -11.26 16.57 -22.34
N SER A 602 -12.53 16.19 -22.25
CA SER A 602 -13.25 16.05 -20.97
C SER A 602 -12.73 14.92 -20.08
N THR A 603 -12.03 13.93 -20.65
CA THR A 603 -11.40 12.81 -19.93
C THR A 603 -9.97 13.09 -19.47
N GLY A 604 -9.39 14.24 -19.85
CA GLY A 604 -8.02 14.61 -19.47
C GLY A 604 -6.95 14.16 -20.46
N ASN A 605 -7.33 13.65 -21.63
CA ASN A 605 -6.37 13.41 -22.70
C ASN A 605 -5.87 14.74 -23.24
N ARG A 606 -4.55 14.90 -23.37
CA ARG A 606 -3.96 16.10 -23.97
C ARG A 606 -4.24 16.09 -25.47
N THR A 607 -5.04 17.00 -25.99
CA THR A 607 -5.40 17.09 -27.41
C THR A 607 -4.45 17.97 -28.23
N GLN A 608 -3.72 18.87 -27.58
CA GLN A 608 -2.74 19.73 -28.22
C GLN A 608 -1.62 20.13 -27.25
N GLN A 609 -0.43 20.33 -27.79
CA GLN A 609 0.66 21.03 -27.14
C GLN A 609 1.23 22.09 -28.08
N SER A 610 1.26 23.35 -27.65
CA SER A 610 1.98 24.43 -28.35
C SER A 610 3.27 24.73 -27.58
N VAL A 611 4.40 24.72 -28.29
CA VAL A 611 5.74 25.10 -27.78
C VAL A 611 6.33 26.20 -28.67
N PRO A 612 7.44 26.87 -28.32
CA PRO A 612 7.99 27.94 -29.16
C PRO A 612 8.47 27.44 -30.54
N LEU A 613 8.71 26.12 -30.65
CA LEU A 613 9.12 25.43 -31.87
C LEU A 613 7.95 25.00 -32.78
N GLY A 614 6.70 25.15 -32.35
CA GLY A 614 5.52 24.78 -33.13
C GLY A 614 4.42 24.14 -32.29
N GLU A 615 3.35 23.73 -32.98
CA GLU A 615 2.20 23.07 -32.38
C GLU A 615 2.15 21.59 -32.75
N TRP A 616 1.75 20.78 -31.78
CA TRP A 616 1.59 19.34 -31.92
C TRP A 616 0.19 18.94 -31.50
N ASP A 617 -0.59 18.47 -32.47
CA ASP A 617 -1.91 17.89 -32.20
C ASP A 617 -1.78 16.43 -31.78
N TYR A 618 -2.67 16.00 -30.89
CA TYR A 618 -2.74 14.66 -30.34
C TYR A 618 -4.09 14.05 -30.73
N GLY A 619 -4.06 13.06 -31.63
CA GLY A 619 -5.23 12.36 -32.12
C GLY A 619 -5.53 11.12 -31.30
N TYR A 620 -6.78 10.98 -30.83
CA TYR A 620 -7.25 9.82 -30.08
C TYR A 620 -8.30 9.04 -30.88
N GLU A 621 -8.33 7.72 -30.67
CA GLU A 621 -9.36 6.87 -31.24
C GLU A 621 -10.74 7.24 -30.67
N ALA A 622 -11.78 7.29 -31.52
CA ALA A 622 -13.10 7.73 -31.10
C ALA A 622 -13.75 6.80 -30.06
N ALA A 623 -13.48 5.50 -30.15
CA ALA A 623 -14.03 4.47 -29.29
C ALA A 623 -13.17 4.15 -28.07
N SER A 624 -12.04 4.85 -27.83
CA SER A 624 -11.15 4.63 -26.70
C SER A 624 -10.43 5.93 -26.27
N HIS A 625 -9.46 5.83 -25.38
CA HIS A 625 -8.49 6.88 -25.02
C HIS A 625 -7.09 6.58 -25.57
N ARG A 626 -6.98 5.69 -26.55
CA ARG A 626 -5.70 5.35 -27.19
C ARG A 626 -5.24 6.50 -28.08
N LEU A 627 -4.01 6.97 -27.86
CA LEU A 627 -3.36 8.02 -28.63
C LEU A 627 -2.86 7.45 -29.96
N ILE A 628 -3.58 7.67 -31.05
CA ILE A 628 -3.30 7.10 -32.38
C ILE A 628 -2.45 8.00 -33.27
N ASP A 629 -2.30 9.28 -32.94
CA ASP A 629 -1.46 10.22 -33.71
C ASP A 629 -0.84 11.29 -32.79
N VAL A 630 0.40 11.67 -33.08
CA VAL A 630 1.01 12.89 -32.54
C VAL A 630 1.68 13.64 -33.67
N ALA A 631 1.13 14.79 -34.06
CA ALA A 631 1.64 15.63 -35.13
C ALA A 631 1.95 14.85 -36.43
N GLY A 632 1.03 13.98 -36.86
CA GLY A 632 1.16 13.14 -38.05
C GLY A 632 1.99 11.86 -37.87
N ASN A 633 2.48 11.59 -36.66
CA ASN A 633 3.16 10.34 -36.33
C ASN A 633 2.15 9.33 -35.76
N ALA A 634 1.69 8.45 -36.65
CA ALA A 634 0.75 7.39 -36.32
C ALA A 634 1.29 6.42 -35.25
N ARG A 635 0.39 5.91 -34.43
CA ARG A 635 0.64 4.95 -33.35
C ARG A 635 -0.37 3.81 -33.44
N THR A 636 0.07 2.63 -33.05
CA THR A 636 -0.74 1.41 -33.07
C THR A 636 -0.63 0.69 -31.74
N TYR A 637 -1.64 -0.14 -31.45
CA TYR A 637 -1.78 -0.86 -30.19
C TYR A 637 -2.16 -2.31 -30.45
N ASP A 638 -1.81 -3.21 -29.55
CA ASP A 638 -2.42 -4.54 -29.52
C ASP A 638 -3.82 -4.48 -28.88
N ALA A 639 -4.52 -5.61 -28.88
CA ALA A 639 -5.88 -5.68 -28.34
C ALA A 639 -5.97 -5.35 -26.84
N ALA A 640 -4.90 -5.59 -26.06
CA ALA A 640 -4.81 -5.25 -24.64
C ALA A 640 -4.41 -3.79 -24.37
N GLY A 641 -4.19 -2.99 -25.42
CA GLY A 641 -3.83 -1.58 -25.30
C GLY A 641 -2.33 -1.32 -25.11
N ASN A 642 -1.46 -2.31 -25.34
CA ASN A 642 -0.03 -2.07 -25.34
C ASN A 642 0.38 -1.37 -26.64
N GLY A 643 1.08 -0.24 -26.56
CA GLY A 643 1.49 0.54 -27.73
C GLY A 643 2.60 -0.17 -28.52
N LEU A 644 2.33 -0.53 -29.78
CA LEU A 644 3.20 -1.30 -30.68
C LEU A 644 4.14 -0.44 -31.52
N SER A 645 3.84 0.84 -31.69
CA SER A 645 4.65 1.78 -32.47
C SER A 645 4.78 3.14 -31.80
N GLY A 646 5.84 3.86 -32.16
CA GLY A 646 6.14 5.19 -31.65
C GLY A 646 6.90 6.04 -32.69
N PRO A 647 7.24 7.28 -32.34
CA PRO A 647 7.89 8.20 -33.25
C PRO A 647 9.27 7.69 -33.69
N ASN A 648 9.76 8.20 -34.82
CA ASN A 648 11.09 7.89 -35.37
C ASN A 648 11.28 6.40 -35.71
N GLY A 649 10.23 5.75 -36.22
CA GLY A 649 10.26 4.34 -36.63
C GLY A 649 10.42 3.35 -35.47
N ARG A 650 10.10 3.76 -34.24
CA ARG A 650 10.20 2.89 -33.07
C ARG A 650 9.08 1.85 -33.06
N GLY A 651 9.43 0.59 -32.83
CA GLY A 651 8.50 -0.49 -32.56
C GLY A 651 8.69 -1.07 -31.17
N TYR A 652 7.62 -1.58 -30.58
CA TYR A 652 7.60 -2.12 -29.22
C TYR A 652 7.00 -3.53 -29.25
N ARG A 653 7.62 -4.47 -28.53
CA ARG A 653 7.07 -5.81 -28.34
C ARG A 653 6.95 -6.12 -26.85
N TYR A 654 5.81 -6.64 -26.47
CA TYR A 654 5.48 -6.96 -25.08
C TYR A 654 5.43 -8.47 -24.89
N GLY A 655 5.75 -8.91 -23.68
CA GLY A 655 5.57 -10.28 -23.26
C GLY A 655 4.09 -10.63 -23.07
N GLU A 656 3.84 -11.90 -22.79
CA GLU A 656 2.52 -12.43 -22.45
C GLU A 656 1.98 -11.83 -21.14
N ASP A 657 2.88 -11.33 -20.28
CA ASP A 657 2.59 -10.57 -19.05
C ASP A 657 2.43 -9.05 -19.27
N SER A 658 2.34 -8.59 -20.53
CA SER A 658 2.19 -7.18 -20.91
C SER A 658 3.35 -6.27 -20.45
N ARG A 659 4.54 -6.82 -20.21
CA ARG A 659 5.77 -6.04 -19.98
C ARG A 659 6.54 -5.83 -21.28
N LEU A 660 7.05 -4.62 -21.51
CA LEU A 660 7.82 -4.29 -22.70
C LEU A 660 9.12 -5.11 -22.73
N ARG A 661 9.28 -6.04 -23.67
CA ARG A 661 10.46 -6.91 -23.77
C ARG A 661 11.48 -6.40 -24.77
N GLN A 662 11.05 -5.70 -25.82
CA GLN A 662 11.91 -5.33 -26.92
C GLN A 662 11.54 -3.99 -27.53
N VAL A 663 12.56 -3.20 -27.90
CA VAL A 663 12.41 -2.00 -28.73
C VAL A 663 13.17 -2.18 -30.04
N THR A 664 12.50 -1.86 -31.14
CA THR A 664 13.10 -1.78 -32.48
C THR A 664 13.13 -0.34 -32.98
N VAL A 665 14.05 -0.05 -33.91
CA VAL A 665 14.07 1.19 -34.70
C VAL A 665 14.15 0.79 -36.16
N ASN A 666 13.18 1.22 -36.97
CA ASN A 666 13.02 0.83 -38.37
C ASN A 666 13.04 -0.70 -38.57
N GLY A 667 12.41 -1.44 -37.63
CA GLY A 667 12.36 -2.90 -37.64
C GLY A 667 13.59 -3.61 -37.06
N THR A 668 14.74 -2.93 -36.91
CA THR A 668 15.93 -3.51 -36.29
C THR A 668 15.86 -3.43 -34.78
N GLU A 669 16.12 -4.54 -34.09
CA GLU A 669 16.17 -4.58 -32.63
C GLU A 669 17.31 -3.72 -32.07
N THR A 670 17.01 -2.96 -31.01
CA THR A 670 17.98 -2.06 -30.36
C THR A 670 18.15 -2.35 -28.87
N ALA A 671 17.11 -2.84 -28.19
CA ALA A 671 17.19 -3.17 -26.78
C ALA A 671 16.24 -4.31 -26.39
N ARG A 672 16.66 -5.11 -25.40
CA ARG A 672 15.84 -6.09 -24.67
C ARG A 672 15.76 -5.72 -23.20
N TYR A 673 14.62 -5.98 -22.57
CA TYR A 673 14.37 -5.66 -21.16
C TYR A 673 13.99 -6.91 -20.36
N HIS A 674 14.54 -7.00 -19.17
CA HIS A 674 14.32 -8.10 -18.23
C HIS A 674 13.68 -7.54 -16.95
N TYR A 675 12.70 -8.26 -16.42
CA TYR A 675 11.94 -7.85 -15.25
C TYR A 675 11.89 -8.98 -14.25
N ASN A 676 11.96 -8.65 -12.96
CA ASN A 676 11.79 -9.61 -11.89
C ASN A 676 10.31 -9.90 -11.60
N GLY A 677 10.05 -10.78 -10.63
CA GLY A 677 8.69 -11.17 -10.24
C GLY A 677 7.80 -10.02 -9.72
N LYS A 678 8.37 -8.89 -9.29
CA LYS A 678 7.62 -7.67 -8.92
C LYS A 678 7.27 -6.80 -10.13
N GLY A 679 7.86 -7.07 -11.29
CA GLY A 679 7.75 -6.25 -12.48
C GLY A 679 8.71 -5.05 -12.51
N GLU A 680 9.74 -5.04 -11.66
CA GLU A 680 10.82 -4.05 -11.71
C GLU A 680 11.75 -4.40 -12.89
N GLN A 681 12.18 -3.40 -13.68
CA GLN A 681 13.14 -3.63 -14.76
C GLN A 681 14.54 -3.85 -14.16
N VAL A 682 15.01 -5.09 -14.13
CA VAL A 682 16.27 -5.49 -13.49
C VAL A 682 17.45 -5.61 -14.45
N ALA A 683 17.19 -5.61 -15.76
CA ALA A 683 18.25 -5.45 -16.74
C ALA A 683 17.76 -4.91 -18.08
N LYS A 684 18.70 -4.32 -18.83
CA LYS A 684 18.56 -3.91 -20.22
C LYS A 684 19.75 -4.43 -21.01
N THR A 685 19.50 -5.15 -22.09
CA THR A 685 20.53 -5.64 -23.00
C THR A 685 20.49 -4.83 -24.30
N ASP A 686 21.62 -4.23 -24.68
CA ASP A 686 21.77 -3.61 -26.01
C ASP A 686 21.85 -4.71 -27.07
N ALA A 687 20.96 -4.65 -28.07
CA ALA A 687 20.84 -5.73 -29.04
C ALA A 687 21.97 -5.78 -30.07
N LYS A 688 22.71 -4.68 -30.26
CA LYS A 688 23.82 -4.60 -31.22
C LYS A 688 25.13 -5.12 -30.62
N THR A 689 25.40 -4.75 -29.37
CA THR A 689 26.64 -5.11 -28.67
C THR A 689 26.50 -6.38 -27.85
N GLY A 690 25.28 -6.73 -27.43
CA GLY A 690 25.03 -7.81 -26.45
C GLY A 690 25.32 -7.42 -25.00
N GLU A 691 25.80 -6.19 -24.76
CA GLU A 691 26.10 -5.70 -23.42
C GLU A 691 24.82 -5.60 -22.59
N THR A 692 24.89 -6.07 -21.34
CA THR A 692 23.76 -6.03 -20.41
C THR A 692 24.08 -5.12 -19.24
N GLN A 693 23.23 -4.12 -19.03
CA GLN A 693 23.18 -3.29 -17.83
C GLN A 693 22.16 -3.89 -16.87
N ARG A 694 22.46 -3.89 -15.58
CA ARG A 694 21.64 -4.47 -14.52
C ARG A 694 21.24 -3.39 -13.54
N TYR A 695 20.05 -3.50 -12.97
CA TYR A 695 19.49 -2.52 -12.05
C TYR A 695 19.07 -3.21 -10.75
N LEU A 696 19.26 -2.50 -9.65
CA LEU A 696 18.87 -2.98 -8.32
C LEU A 696 17.95 -1.97 -7.66
N TYR A 697 16.93 -2.49 -6.97
CA TYR A 697 15.97 -1.70 -6.20
C TYR A 697 15.91 -2.21 -4.77
N ASP A 698 15.63 -1.33 -3.82
CA ASP A 698 15.31 -1.72 -2.45
C ASP A 698 13.91 -2.34 -2.35
N GLU A 699 13.36 -2.50 -1.15
CA GLU A 699 11.99 -3.01 -0.97
C GLU A 699 10.89 -1.95 -1.14
N ALA A 700 11.23 -0.66 -1.18
CA ALA A 700 10.32 0.43 -1.49
C ALA A 700 10.25 0.74 -3.00
N GLY A 701 11.03 0.04 -3.82
CA GLY A 701 11.14 0.27 -5.27
C GLY A 701 12.04 1.44 -5.64
N GLN A 702 12.86 1.93 -4.69
CA GLN A 702 13.86 2.97 -4.95
C GLN A 702 15.03 2.37 -5.73
N TRP A 703 15.42 3.03 -6.82
CA TRP A 703 16.57 2.61 -7.61
C TRP A 703 17.87 2.86 -6.84
N LEU A 704 18.63 1.79 -6.57
CA LEU A 704 19.87 1.83 -5.80
C LEU A 704 21.12 1.89 -6.67
N GLY A 705 21.03 1.47 -7.94
CA GLY A 705 22.17 1.57 -8.84
C GLY A 705 22.06 0.76 -10.13
N GLU A 706 22.99 1.06 -11.03
CA GLU A 706 23.29 0.35 -12.27
C GLU A 706 24.63 -0.37 -12.17
N TYR A 707 24.64 -1.60 -12.69
CA TYR A 707 25.79 -2.49 -12.72
C TYR A 707 26.02 -2.98 -14.15
N ASP A 708 27.26 -3.29 -14.50
CA ASP A 708 27.60 -3.86 -15.79
C ASP A 708 27.23 -5.36 -15.90
N GLY A 709 27.59 -5.97 -17.03
CA GLY A 709 27.29 -7.38 -17.31
C GLY A 709 28.01 -8.35 -16.36
N GLN A 710 29.06 -7.89 -15.69
CA GLN A 710 29.87 -8.62 -14.70
C GLN A 710 29.48 -8.29 -13.25
N GLY A 711 28.45 -7.46 -13.05
CA GLY A 711 27.98 -7.05 -11.73
C GLY A 711 28.84 -5.98 -11.06
N GLN A 712 29.76 -5.32 -11.80
CA GLN A 712 30.51 -4.18 -11.27
C GLN A 712 29.63 -2.94 -11.27
N ALA A 713 29.68 -2.17 -10.17
CA ALA A 713 28.95 -0.92 -10.06
C ALA A 713 29.41 0.07 -11.13
N LYS A 714 28.45 0.64 -11.87
CA LYS A 714 28.65 1.81 -12.73
C LYS A 714 28.22 3.08 -12.01
N GLN A 715 27.05 3.02 -11.40
CA GLN A 715 26.47 4.14 -10.66
C GLN A 715 25.59 3.61 -9.54
N GLN A 716 25.65 4.22 -8.36
CA GLN A 716 24.80 3.87 -7.22
C GLN A 716 24.21 5.13 -6.60
N VAL A 717 23.05 5.01 -5.95
CA VAL A 717 22.36 6.13 -5.30
C VAL A 717 22.17 5.83 -3.83
N ILE A 718 22.35 6.84 -2.99
CA ILE A 718 22.08 6.80 -1.56
C ILE A 718 20.83 7.62 -1.27
N TRP A 719 19.95 7.06 -0.44
CA TRP A 719 18.65 7.64 -0.11
C TRP A 719 18.58 8.07 1.36
N LEU A 720 17.97 9.22 1.61
CA LEU A 720 17.46 9.66 2.90
C LEU A 720 15.95 9.59 2.84
N GLU A 721 15.36 8.55 3.45
CA GLU A 721 13.92 8.29 3.35
C GLU A 721 13.49 8.21 1.87
N ASN A 722 12.77 9.21 1.36
CA ASN A 722 12.31 9.29 -0.03
C ASN A 722 13.12 10.29 -0.89
N TYR A 723 14.26 10.76 -0.40
CA TYR A 723 15.10 11.75 -1.08
C TYR A 723 16.42 11.12 -1.51
N PRO A 724 16.76 11.12 -2.81
CA PRO A 724 18.11 10.77 -3.22
C PRO A 724 19.06 11.89 -2.76
N ILE A 725 20.11 11.53 -2.03
CA ILE A 725 21.03 12.50 -1.40
C ILE A 725 22.45 12.43 -1.95
N ALA A 726 22.85 11.30 -2.53
CA ALA A 726 24.15 11.17 -3.14
C ALA A 726 24.12 10.16 -4.29
N VAL A 727 25.00 10.39 -5.26
CA VAL A 727 25.33 9.46 -6.33
C VAL A 727 26.80 9.07 -6.18
N ILE A 728 27.08 7.79 -6.37
CA ILE A 728 28.42 7.24 -6.44
C ILE A 728 28.62 6.83 -7.90
N ASP A 729 29.57 7.43 -8.59
CA ASP A 729 29.92 7.15 -9.99
C ASP A 729 31.23 6.34 -10.05
N GLY A 730 31.18 5.16 -10.66
CA GLY A 730 32.24 4.16 -10.63
C GLY A 730 32.13 3.18 -9.46
N SER A 731 33.26 2.58 -9.07
CA SER A 731 33.32 1.52 -8.05
C SER A 731 34.56 1.60 -7.17
N GLY A 732 34.48 0.98 -5.99
CA GLY A 732 35.59 0.90 -5.04
C GLY A 732 36.00 2.25 -4.42
N ALA A 733 37.20 2.30 -3.85
CA ALA A 733 37.70 3.50 -3.15
C ALA A 733 37.99 4.70 -4.08
N ALA A 734 38.04 4.49 -5.40
CA ALA A 734 38.27 5.54 -6.40
C ALA A 734 36.97 6.08 -7.01
N ALA A 735 35.80 5.61 -6.56
CA ALA A 735 34.52 6.10 -7.04
C ALA A 735 34.34 7.59 -6.70
N ASN A 736 33.79 8.35 -7.66
CA ASN A 736 33.47 9.75 -7.45
C ASN A 736 32.13 9.84 -6.72
N ILE A 737 32.06 10.68 -5.70
CA ILE A 737 30.81 10.97 -5.00
C ILE A 737 30.32 12.34 -5.49
N GLY A 738 29.01 12.46 -5.67
CA GLY A 738 28.34 13.75 -5.85
C GLY A 738 27.11 13.80 -4.97
N TYR A 739 26.81 14.95 -4.36
CA TYR A 739 25.58 15.10 -3.58
C TYR A 739 24.43 15.55 -4.47
N ILE A 740 23.27 14.94 -4.27
CA ILE A 740 22.06 15.23 -5.02
C ILE A 740 21.21 16.21 -4.22
N GLU A 741 20.82 17.31 -4.84
CA GLU A 741 19.80 18.23 -4.32
C GLU A 741 18.47 17.98 -5.02
N PRO A 742 17.51 17.31 -4.35
CA PRO A 742 16.19 17.05 -4.92
C PRO A 742 15.21 18.20 -4.68
N ASP A 743 14.24 18.34 -5.58
CA ASP A 743 13.12 19.27 -5.40
C ASP A 743 12.05 18.75 -4.42
N HIS A 744 10.92 19.46 -4.35
CA HIS A 744 9.81 19.14 -3.43
C HIS A 744 9.15 17.79 -3.70
N LEU A 745 9.35 17.19 -4.88
CA LEU A 745 8.85 15.87 -5.26
C LEU A 745 9.92 14.77 -5.09
N GLY A 746 11.11 15.11 -4.58
CA GLY A 746 12.23 14.17 -4.52
C GLY A 746 12.98 14.00 -5.84
N THR A 747 12.70 14.84 -6.86
CA THR A 747 13.36 14.74 -8.16
C THR A 747 14.75 15.38 -8.12
N PRO A 748 15.84 14.67 -8.48
CA PRO A 748 17.18 15.25 -8.59
C PRO A 748 17.19 16.48 -9.53
N ARG A 749 17.65 17.64 -9.05
CA ARG A 749 17.77 18.86 -9.87
C ARG A 749 19.20 19.35 -10.04
N VAL A 750 20.03 19.17 -9.02
CA VAL A 750 21.44 19.58 -9.01
C VAL A 750 22.28 18.45 -8.45
N ILE A 751 23.48 18.28 -8.99
CA ILE A 751 24.55 17.47 -8.40
C ILE A 751 25.70 18.43 -8.07
N ILE A 752 26.07 18.47 -6.79
CA ILE A 752 27.19 19.27 -6.28
C ILE A 752 28.37 18.34 -5.97
N ASP A 753 29.59 18.89 -5.98
CA ASP A 753 30.81 18.16 -5.72
C ASP A 753 30.90 17.61 -4.28
N ALA A 754 31.61 16.49 -4.12
CA ALA A 754 31.75 15.77 -2.84
C ALA A 754 32.61 16.46 -1.78
#